data_AF-R7BJ29-F1
#
_entry.id   AF-R7BJ29-F1
#
_cell.length_a   1.000
_cell.length_b   1.000
_cell.length_c   1.000
_cell.angle_alpha   90.00
_cell.angle_beta   90.00
_cell.angle_gamma   90.00
#
_symmetry.space_group_name_H-M   'P 1'
#
loop_
_entity.id
_entity.type
_entity.pdbx_description
1 polymer ?
#
loop_
_entity_poly.entity_id
_entity_poly.type
_entity_poly.pdbx_seq_one_letter_code
_entity_poly.pdbx_strand_id
1 'polypeptide(L)'
;MKEKIKIFKEKLNNSKFNLPVRFILLAIVVNLVVEMFSRRSVVEGLKFVAVNPLCFLYGVLLVLFTMSFAVLVHRKVFTITLVCGLWIVGGVVNFVVRGFRHTPFTAQDFRLLKYAFKVAPVYLTNAQIVIIVIAAVLFIAVMIVWWFKAPKYKEKINYFKALVVVLSCWFVVWGVTGIGLSVGVFARNFGNIGNAYDEYGFAYCFSNSLLNSGIDKPKDYNEDTIKEILQKIEQLESENAEETTTEYVEKETADEQPDVVQGNKPAKEYPNIIFLQLESLFDPQLLKDVKYNGVVLPTLEWLYAYYPSGFLSVPSVGAGTANTEFEVISGMNLDDFGPGEYPYKTVLAHNACDSICYDLKNYGYTTNAIHDNDGTFYDRHTVFSQLGFDTFTSIEYMNDIEYNEIGWADDSILTSQIIEVLNSSEDRDFIYTISVQGHGDYPVDYKIKDTDIKASGETIETYVQPFTYYINQAHQMDAFVKELIGALKKNGEPTVLVMYGDHLPAFDITDEELSGGNTYTTQYVIWNNIGLARENEDIEAFQLTSHVLDMIGINGGAISKYHSTLRHSEDYDEYLEGLRVLEYDILYGDKDVYGGELPYSQTNLQMGHKPISIKSVSNADNHFIVIGENFTEFSYVMVNNEYVDTIFSSDGVLLVDGITLKEGDSIAVVQKGKDGIKLSSTSLFIFH
;
A
#
# COMPACT_ATOMS: atom_id res chain seq x y z
N MET A 1 -30.82 47.51 9.11
CA MET A 1 -30.23 46.15 9.14
C MET A 1 -31.09 45.14 9.93
N LYS A 2 -31.52 45.44 11.17
CA LYS A 2 -32.45 44.60 11.96
C LYS A 2 -33.79 44.30 11.27
N GLU A 3 -34.32 45.25 10.51
CA GLU A 3 -35.62 45.12 9.82
C GLU A 3 -35.52 44.27 8.54
N LYS A 4 -34.43 44.37 7.78
CA LYS A 4 -34.12 43.45 6.67
C LYS A 4 -33.91 42.01 7.15
N ILE A 5 -33.31 41.83 8.33
CA ILE A 5 -33.17 40.50 8.98
C ILE A 5 -34.52 39.96 9.45
N LYS A 6 -35.43 40.82 9.92
CA LYS A 6 -36.80 40.43 10.31
C LYS A 6 -37.64 40.02 9.11
N ILE A 7 -37.58 40.77 8.01
CA ILE A 7 -38.26 40.46 6.74
C ILE A 7 -37.68 39.18 6.11
N PHE A 8 -36.37 38.97 6.21
CA PHE A 8 -35.73 37.71 5.79
C PHE A 8 -36.19 36.51 6.64
N LYS A 9 -36.30 36.68 7.96
CA LYS A 9 -36.85 35.66 8.88
C LYS A 9 -38.33 35.37 8.65
N GLU A 10 -39.15 36.38 8.34
CA GLU A 10 -40.57 36.21 7.98
C GLU A 10 -40.73 35.50 6.64
N LYS A 11 -39.90 35.80 5.64
CA LYS A 11 -39.88 35.06 4.36
C LYS A 11 -39.40 33.61 4.53
N LEU A 12 -38.45 33.33 5.44
CA LEU A 12 -38.00 31.97 5.75
C LEU A 12 -39.08 31.16 6.48
N ASN A 13 -39.84 31.79 7.40
CA ASN A 13 -40.94 31.15 8.11
C ASN A 13 -42.15 30.88 7.19
N ASN A 14 -42.34 31.67 6.13
CA ASN A 14 -43.39 31.51 5.12
C ASN A 14 -43.02 30.59 3.93
N SER A 15 -41.99 29.73 4.07
CA SER A 15 -41.74 28.69 3.07
C SER A 15 -42.89 27.67 3.07
N LYS A 16 -43.64 27.62 1.96
CA LYS A 16 -44.80 26.74 1.69
C LYS A 16 -44.50 25.23 1.75
N PHE A 17 -43.26 24.83 2.03
CA PHE A 17 -42.85 23.43 2.07
C PHE A 17 -42.93 22.86 3.50
N ASN A 18 -43.61 21.72 3.61
CA ASN A 18 -43.67 20.93 4.85
C ASN A 18 -42.27 20.53 5.32
N LEU A 19 -42.12 20.32 6.63
CA LEU A 19 -40.82 20.04 7.26
C LEU A 19 -40.01 18.92 6.57
N PRO A 20 -40.59 17.75 6.18
CA PRO A 20 -39.85 16.70 5.48
C PRO A 20 -39.25 17.15 4.14
N VAL A 21 -39.96 17.99 3.39
CA VAL A 21 -39.49 18.52 2.10
C VAL A 21 -38.25 19.40 2.30
N ARG A 22 -38.18 20.15 3.41
CA ARG A 22 -37.00 20.98 3.73
C ARG A 22 -35.76 20.12 4.01
N PHE A 23 -35.93 18.96 4.66
CA PHE A 23 -34.82 18.02 4.90
C PHE A 23 -34.32 17.39 3.60
N ILE A 24 -35.24 16.97 2.72
CA ILE A 24 -34.89 16.42 1.40
C ILE A 24 -34.12 17.45 0.58
N LEU A 25 -34.63 18.69 0.50
CA LEU A 25 -33.95 19.77 -0.22
C LEU A 25 -32.56 20.07 0.38
N LEU A 26 -32.41 20.05 1.71
CA LEU A 26 -31.13 20.24 2.35
C LEU A 26 -30.14 19.11 2.01
N ALA A 27 -30.59 17.85 2.06
CA ALA A 27 -29.75 16.71 1.71
C ALA A 27 -29.32 16.73 0.23
N ILE A 28 -30.21 17.13 -0.69
CA ILE A 28 -29.87 17.36 -2.11
C ILE A 28 -28.75 18.38 -2.23
N VAL A 29 -28.88 19.54 -1.56
CA VAL A 29 -27.87 20.60 -1.62
C VAL A 29 -26.54 20.12 -1.01
N VAL A 30 -26.58 19.44 0.13
CA VAL A 30 -25.37 18.91 0.78
C VAL A 30 -24.67 17.91 -0.14
N ASN A 31 -25.39 16.90 -0.65
CA ASN A 31 -24.80 15.89 -1.53
C ASN A 31 -24.23 16.51 -2.81
N LEU A 32 -24.92 17.50 -3.40
CA LEU A 32 -24.41 18.23 -4.57
C LEU A 32 -23.09 18.95 -4.27
N VAL A 33 -22.99 19.63 -3.12
CA VAL A 33 -21.75 20.30 -2.70
C VAL A 33 -20.63 19.28 -2.47
N VAL A 34 -20.94 18.14 -1.84
CA VAL A 34 -19.96 17.05 -1.66
C VAL A 34 -19.45 16.55 -3.01
N GLU A 35 -20.33 16.27 -3.97
CA GLU A 35 -19.93 15.80 -5.31
C GLU A 35 -19.11 16.83 -6.08
N MET A 36 -19.41 18.13 -5.95
CA MET A 36 -18.61 19.19 -6.55
C MET A 36 -17.18 19.23 -6.00
N PHE A 37 -17.00 19.04 -4.68
CA PHE A 37 -15.67 18.93 -4.09
C PHE A 37 -14.97 17.63 -4.49
N SER A 38 -15.68 16.50 -4.40
CA SER A 38 -15.16 15.17 -4.74
C SER A 38 -14.59 15.09 -6.16
N ARG A 39 -15.21 15.81 -7.10
CA ARG A 39 -14.82 15.85 -8.52
C ARG A 39 -13.91 17.02 -8.87
N ARG A 40 -13.51 17.82 -7.88
CA ARG A 40 -12.72 19.04 -8.03
C ARG A 40 -13.28 20.02 -9.08
N SER A 41 -14.58 19.93 -9.39
CA SER A 41 -15.24 20.70 -10.44
C SER A 41 -16.73 20.87 -10.18
N VAL A 42 -17.20 22.12 -10.23
CA VAL A 42 -18.62 22.46 -10.13
C VAL A 42 -19.42 21.88 -11.29
N VAL A 43 -18.83 21.89 -12.49
CA VAL A 43 -19.47 21.41 -13.72
C VAL A 43 -19.62 19.89 -13.69
N GLU A 44 -18.55 19.17 -13.33
CA GLU A 44 -18.61 17.71 -13.24
C GLU A 44 -19.55 17.24 -12.12
N GLY A 45 -19.61 17.96 -10.99
CA GLY A 45 -20.61 17.71 -9.95
C GLY A 45 -22.06 17.84 -10.45
N LEU A 46 -22.35 18.82 -11.31
CA LEU A 46 -23.68 18.96 -11.95
C LEU A 46 -23.93 17.90 -13.02
N LYS A 47 -22.91 17.54 -13.81
CA LYS A 47 -22.98 16.50 -14.82
C LYS A 47 -23.28 15.14 -14.19
N PHE A 48 -22.68 14.83 -13.04
CA PHE A 48 -22.96 13.60 -12.28
C PHE A 48 -24.45 13.44 -11.95
N VAL A 49 -25.15 14.54 -11.59
CA VAL A 49 -26.59 14.50 -11.33
C VAL A 49 -27.38 14.07 -12.57
N ALA A 50 -26.93 14.47 -13.76
CA ALA A 50 -27.59 14.17 -15.02
C ALA A 50 -27.23 12.77 -15.56
N VAL A 51 -25.97 12.36 -15.43
CA VAL A 51 -25.44 11.09 -15.96
C VAL A 51 -25.77 9.92 -15.03
N ASN A 52 -25.60 10.10 -13.71
CA ASN A 52 -25.77 9.07 -12.69
C ASN A 52 -26.84 9.47 -11.65
N PRO A 53 -28.10 9.73 -12.06
CA PRO A 53 -29.14 10.26 -11.18
C PRO A 53 -29.49 9.30 -10.03
N LEU A 54 -29.44 7.98 -10.25
CA LEU A 54 -29.72 6.99 -9.21
C LEU A 54 -28.64 7.00 -8.12
N CYS A 55 -27.37 7.05 -8.51
CA CYS A 55 -26.23 7.17 -7.59
C CYS A 55 -26.33 8.45 -6.77
N PHE A 56 -26.62 9.58 -7.44
CA PHE A 56 -26.81 10.85 -6.76
C PHE A 56 -27.97 10.81 -5.74
N LEU A 57 -29.13 10.26 -6.11
CA LEU A 57 -30.28 10.14 -5.22
C LEU A 57 -30.01 9.23 -4.03
N TYR A 58 -29.21 8.18 -4.23
CA TYR A 58 -28.79 7.31 -3.14
C TYR A 58 -27.82 8.03 -2.18
N GLY A 59 -26.89 8.84 -2.68
CA GLY A 59 -26.08 9.74 -1.84
C GLY A 59 -26.94 10.69 -1.00
N VAL A 60 -27.99 11.26 -1.59
CA VAL A 60 -29.00 12.05 -0.86
C VAL A 60 -29.70 11.23 0.23
N LEU A 61 -30.03 9.97 -0.04
CA LEU A 61 -30.64 9.06 0.93
C LEU A 61 -29.71 8.78 2.12
N LEU A 62 -28.41 8.58 1.89
CA LEU A 62 -27.41 8.40 2.97
C LEU A 62 -27.26 9.67 3.84
N VAL A 63 -27.25 10.84 3.21
CA VAL A 63 -27.24 12.12 3.93
C VAL A 63 -28.53 12.27 4.76
N LEU A 64 -29.69 11.91 4.22
CA LEU A 64 -30.96 11.92 4.96
C LEU A 64 -30.98 10.94 6.14
N PHE A 65 -30.43 9.74 5.94
CA PHE A 65 -30.33 8.74 6.99
C PHE A 65 -29.48 9.25 8.16
N THR A 66 -28.31 9.83 7.89
CA THR A 66 -27.46 10.42 8.94
C THR A 66 -28.11 11.63 9.62
N MET A 67 -28.91 12.43 8.91
CA MET A 67 -29.71 13.50 9.52
C MET A 67 -30.83 12.98 10.43
N SER A 68 -31.33 11.76 10.20
CA SER A 68 -32.44 11.20 10.98
C SER A 68 -32.11 11.08 12.48
N PHE A 69 -30.84 10.87 12.84
CA PHE A 69 -30.37 10.83 14.23
C PHE A 69 -30.64 12.13 15.01
N ALA A 70 -30.86 13.25 14.33
CA ALA A 70 -31.25 14.51 14.97
C ALA A 70 -32.58 14.40 15.75
N VAL A 71 -33.46 13.44 15.44
CA VAL A 71 -34.71 13.23 16.18
C VAL A 71 -34.51 12.67 17.59
N LEU A 72 -33.34 12.07 17.86
CA LEU A 72 -32.98 11.49 19.16
C LEU A 72 -32.47 12.53 20.17
N VAL A 73 -32.18 13.76 19.73
CA VAL A 73 -31.59 14.80 20.58
C VAL A 73 -32.46 16.04 20.70
N HIS A 74 -32.30 16.80 21.78
CA HIS A 74 -33.05 18.04 21.98
C HIS A 74 -32.55 19.18 21.08
N ARG A 75 -31.29 19.17 20.66
CA ARG A 75 -30.69 20.21 19.81
C ARG A 75 -30.67 19.79 18.34
N LYS A 76 -31.86 19.53 17.78
CA LYS A 76 -32.03 18.99 16.42
C LYS A 76 -31.29 19.79 15.35
N VAL A 77 -31.44 21.12 15.37
CA VAL A 77 -30.79 22.03 14.39
C VAL A 77 -29.28 21.94 14.47
N PHE A 78 -28.71 21.88 15.68
CA PHE A 78 -27.26 21.70 15.85
C PHE A 78 -26.79 20.38 15.22
N THR A 79 -27.47 19.27 15.52
CA THR A 79 -27.08 17.95 15.00
C THR A 79 -27.18 17.88 13.49
N ILE A 80 -28.21 18.48 12.89
CA ILE A 80 -28.33 18.58 11.43
C ILE A 80 -27.16 19.40 10.87
N THR A 81 -26.84 20.56 11.45
CA THR A 81 -25.70 21.37 11.02
C THR A 81 -24.38 20.61 11.14
N LEU A 82 -24.19 19.85 12.22
CA LEU A 82 -23.01 19.01 12.42
C LEU A 82 -22.91 17.94 11.33
N VAL A 83 -23.99 17.20 11.08
CA VAL A 83 -24.02 16.14 10.05
C VAL A 83 -23.77 16.71 8.65
N CYS A 84 -24.42 17.82 8.27
CA CYS A 84 -24.12 18.50 7.00
C CYS A 84 -22.64 18.90 6.91
N GLY A 85 -22.12 19.46 8.00
CA GLY A 85 -20.73 19.92 8.09
C GLY A 85 -19.75 18.76 7.89
N LEU A 86 -19.99 17.61 8.52
CA LEU A 86 -19.15 16.42 8.38
C LEU A 86 -19.13 15.88 6.94
N TRP A 87 -20.29 15.83 6.27
CA TRP A 87 -20.34 15.44 4.84
C TRP A 87 -19.57 16.39 3.94
N ILE A 88 -19.74 17.70 4.13
CA ILE A 88 -18.99 18.72 3.37
C ILE A 88 -17.49 18.63 3.66
N VAL A 89 -17.10 18.45 4.92
CA VAL A 89 -15.70 18.22 5.30
C VAL A 89 -15.15 16.99 4.60
N GLY A 90 -15.90 15.87 4.55
CA GLY A 90 -15.51 14.68 3.79
C GLY A 90 -15.24 14.98 2.31
N GLY A 91 -16.14 15.73 1.66
CA GLY A 91 -15.93 16.18 0.28
C GLY A 91 -14.69 17.06 0.12
N VAL A 92 -14.44 17.99 1.04
CA VAL A 92 -13.24 18.85 1.03
C VAL A 92 -11.97 18.04 1.27
N VAL A 93 -11.98 17.07 2.18
CA VAL A 93 -10.84 16.17 2.39
C VAL A 93 -10.58 15.38 1.11
N ASN A 94 -11.63 14.83 0.46
CA ASN A 94 -11.48 14.14 -0.81
C ASN A 94 -10.89 15.04 -1.91
N PHE A 95 -11.34 16.29 -2.00
CA PHE A 95 -10.78 17.30 -2.90
C PHE A 95 -9.26 17.42 -2.70
N VAL A 96 -8.81 17.54 -1.45
CA VAL A 96 -7.38 17.69 -1.12
C VAL A 96 -6.61 16.41 -1.43
N VAL A 97 -7.08 15.26 -0.95
CA VAL A 97 -6.40 13.96 -1.11
C VAL A 97 -6.26 13.55 -2.58
N ARG A 98 -7.33 13.63 -3.39
CA ARG A 98 -7.24 13.32 -4.84
C ARG A 98 -6.26 14.25 -5.56
N GLY A 99 -5.99 15.44 -5.02
CA GLY A 99 -5.03 16.37 -5.59
C GLY A 99 -3.57 15.96 -5.46
N PHE A 100 -3.24 15.08 -4.51
CA PHE A 100 -1.86 14.69 -4.24
C PHE A 100 -1.53 13.27 -4.72
N ARG A 101 -2.52 12.38 -4.78
CA ARG A 101 -2.29 10.95 -5.08
C ARG A 101 -3.35 10.27 -5.96
N HIS A 102 -4.21 11.05 -6.65
CA HIS A 102 -5.37 10.66 -7.50
C HIS A 102 -6.45 9.75 -6.88
N THR A 103 -6.09 8.87 -5.95
CA THR A 103 -6.99 7.99 -5.21
C THR A 103 -7.91 8.78 -4.27
N PRO A 104 -9.22 8.46 -4.24
CA PRO A 104 -10.17 9.11 -3.35
C PRO A 104 -9.90 8.85 -1.87
N PHE A 105 -10.36 9.79 -1.03
CA PHE A 105 -10.40 9.66 0.42
C PHE A 105 -11.46 8.62 0.83
N THR A 106 -10.99 7.50 1.37
CA THR A 106 -11.82 6.40 1.87
C THR A 106 -11.87 6.42 3.41
N ALA A 107 -12.76 5.63 4.01
CA ALA A 107 -12.77 5.47 5.45
C ALA A 107 -11.52 4.76 5.98
N GLN A 108 -10.85 3.96 5.16
CA GLN A 108 -9.63 3.24 5.52
C GLN A 108 -8.45 4.21 5.71
N ASP A 109 -8.49 5.40 5.11
CA ASP A 109 -7.49 6.45 5.32
C ASP A 109 -7.40 6.94 6.77
N PHE A 110 -8.46 6.78 7.57
CA PHE A 110 -8.36 7.05 9.01
C PHE A 110 -7.35 6.15 9.71
N ARG A 111 -7.13 4.92 9.20
CA ARG A 111 -6.10 4.00 9.70
C ARG A 111 -4.69 4.44 9.28
N LEU A 112 -4.59 5.24 8.22
CA LEU A 112 -3.33 5.76 7.68
C LEU A 112 -3.00 7.19 8.13
N LEU A 113 -3.87 7.82 8.94
CA LEU A 113 -3.76 9.24 9.30
C LEU A 113 -2.40 9.60 9.92
N LYS A 114 -1.81 8.71 10.72
CA LYS A 114 -0.49 8.93 11.32
C LYS A 114 0.62 9.10 10.28
N TYR A 115 0.54 8.35 9.17
CA TYR A 115 1.50 8.42 8.07
C TYR A 115 1.27 9.61 7.18
N ALA A 116 -0.01 9.95 6.93
CA ALA A 116 -0.36 11.15 6.20
C ALA A 116 0.27 12.39 6.83
N PHE A 117 0.32 12.47 8.17
CA PHE A 117 1.03 13.57 8.86
C PHE A 117 2.56 13.53 8.69
N LYS A 118 3.17 12.35 8.56
CA LYS A 118 4.63 12.22 8.34
C LYS A 118 5.05 12.71 6.96
N VAL A 119 4.24 12.40 5.95
CA VAL A 119 4.53 12.79 4.56
C VAL A 119 3.95 14.16 4.22
N ALA A 120 3.00 14.68 4.99
CA ALA A 120 2.38 15.99 4.74
C ALA A 120 3.38 17.13 4.49
N PRO A 121 4.54 17.25 5.18
CA PRO A 121 5.52 18.29 4.90
C PRO A 121 6.17 18.21 3.51
N VAL A 122 6.13 17.04 2.87
CA VAL A 122 6.60 16.82 1.48
C VAL A 122 5.59 17.38 0.49
N TYR A 123 4.29 17.18 0.73
CA TYR A 123 3.18 17.59 -0.15
C TYR A 123 2.63 19.00 0.11
N LEU A 124 2.81 19.52 1.33
CA LEU A 124 2.17 20.75 1.79
C LEU A 124 3.19 21.73 2.34
N THR A 125 3.11 22.97 1.86
CA THR A 125 3.83 24.09 2.48
C THR A 125 3.37 24.29 3.92
N ASN A 126 4.27 24.77 4.78
CA ASN A 126 3.96 25.15 6.16
C ASN A 126 2.74 26.09 6.25
N ALA A 127 2.57 26.99 5.27
CA ALA A 127 1.43 27.90 5.20
C ALA A 127 0.11 27.14 4.95
N GLN A 128 0.08 26.17 4.03
CA GLN A 128 -1.11 25.34 3.77
C GLN A 128 -1.47 24.50 4.99
N ILE A 129 -0.50 23.86 5.66
CA ILE A 129 -0.72 23.10 6.89
C ILE A 129 -1.36 24.00 7.96
N VAL A 130 -0.79 25.20 8.18
CA VAL A 130 -1.34 26.17 9.14
C VAL A 130 -2.76 26.59 8.77
N ILE A 131 -3.05 26.82 7.48
CA ILE A 131 -4.40 27.16 7.00
C ILE A 131 -5.40 26.03 7.30
N ILE A 132 -5.02 24.77 7.03
CA ILE A 132 -5.87 23.60 7.31
C ILE A 132 -6.15 23.50 8.81
N VAL A 133 -5.13 23.64 9.65
CA VAL A 133 -5.28 23.62 11.12
C VAL A 133 -6.17 24.76 11.60
N ILE A 134 -5.97 25.99 11.10
CA ILE A 134 -6.83 27.14 11.43
C ILE A 134 -8.27 26.87 11.00
N ALA A 135 -8.50 26.35 9.80
CA ALA A 135 -9.83 26.03 9.30
C ALA A 135 -10.53 24.98 10.19
N ALA A 136 -9.81 23.92 10.58
CA ALA A 136 -10.32 22.90 11.49
C ALA A 136 -10.67 23.48 12.87
N VAL A 137 -9.79 24.29 13.46
CA VAL A 137 -10.02 24.96 14.75
C VAL A 137 -11.20 25.93 14.67
N LEU A 138 -11.30 26.72 13.61
CA LEU A 138 -12.42 27.64 13.38
C LEU A 138 -13.74 26.88 13.23
N PHE A 139 -13.75 25.78 12.49
CA PHE A 139 -14.93 24.92 12.37
C PHE A 139 -15.38 24.40 13.74
N ILE A 140 -14.45 23.85 14.53
CA ILE A 140 -14.73 23.38 15.90
C ILE A 140 -15.26 24.52 16.77
N ALA A 141 -14.63 25.70 16.75
CA ALA A 141 -15.06 26.87 17.52
C ALA A 141 -16.46 27.34 17.12
N VAL A 142 -16.76 27.40 15.82
CA VAL A 142 -18.10 27.71 15.29
C VAL A 142 -19.11 26.69 15.78
N MET A 143 -18.78 25.39 15.76
CA MET A 143 -19.66 24.34 16.25
C MET A 143 -19.88 24.44 17.77
N ILE A 144 -18.87 24.76 18.57
CA ILE A 144 -19.01 24.99 20.02
C ILE A 144 -19.93 26.20 20.29
N VAL A 145 -19.73 27.33 19.60
CA VAL A 145 -20.61 28.50 19.74
C VAL A 145 -22.02 28.18 19.27
N TRP A 146 -22.15 27.43 18.17
CA TRP A 146 -23.43 27.02 17.63
C TRP A 146 -24.17 26.06 18.58
N TRP A 147 -23.47 25.18 19.29
CA TRP A 147 -24.07 24.34 20.32
C TRP A 147 -24.83 25.16 21.36
N PHE A 148 -24.25 26.26 21.85
CA PHE A 148 -24.91 27.12 22.83
C PHE A 148 -26.04 27.96 22.24
N LYS A 149 -25.88 28.44 20.99
CA LYS A 149 -26.88 29.31 20.33
C LYS A 149 -28.03 28.56 19.65
N ALA A 150 -27.83 27.31 19.26
CA ALA A 150 -28.81 26.53 18.53
C ALA A 150 -30.08 26.31 19.38
N PRO A 151 -31.27 26.35 18.76
CA PRO A 151 -32.52 26.20 19.48
C PRO A 151 -32.62 24.81 20.13
N LYS A 152 -33.06 24.78 21.39
CA LYS A 152 -33.35 23.55 22.13
C LYS A 152 -34.84 23.23 22.01
N TYR A 153 -35.17 22.05 21.51
CA TYR A 153 -36.53 21.52 21.46
C TYR A 153 -37.04 21.31 22.89
N LYS A 154 -38.12 22.01 23.24
CA LYS A 154 -38.61 22.14 24.63
C LYS A 154 -39.46 20.94 25.07
N GLU A 155 -40.06 20.21 24.15
CA GLU A 155 -40.91 19.07 24.48
C GLU A 155 -40.06 17.83 24.79
N LYS A 156 -40.64 16.90 25.56
CA LYS A 156 -40.02 15.61 25.84
C LYS A 156 -39.90 14.81 24.54
N ILE A 157 -38.73 14.22 24.32
CA ILE A 157 -38.49 13.34 23.17
C ILE A 157 -39.20 12.01 23.44
N ASN A 158 -40.05 11.59 22.52
CA ASN A 158 -40.58 10.24 22.53
C ASN A 158 -39.56 9.33 21.82
N TYR A 159 -38.68 8.71 22.60
CA TYR A 159 -37.59 7.87 22.07
C TYR A 159 -38.11 6.68 21.25
N PHE A 160 -39.29 6.14 21.57
CA PHE A 160 -39.89 5.09 20.77
C PHE A 160 -40.23 5.58 19.35
N LYS A 161 -40.94 6.71 19.23
CA LYS A 161 -41.24 7.31 17.91
C LYS A 161 -39.98 7.73 17.16
N ALA A 162 -39.00 8.29 17.88
CA ALA A 162 -37.72 8.68 17.30
C ALA A 162 -36.95 7.47 16.76
N LEU A 163 -36.89 6.37 17.51
CA LEU A 163 -36.27 5.12 17.10
C LEU A 163 -37.00 4.52 15.89
N VAL A 164 -38.33 4.54 15.86
CA VAL A 164 -39.10 4.08 14.69
C VAL A 164 -38.74 4.87 13.44
N VAL A 165 -38.55 6.19 13.53
CA VAL A 165 -38.10 7.02 12.39
C VAL A 165 -36.70 6.61 11.93
N VAL A 166 -35.74 6.49 12.84
CA VAL A 166 -34.35 6.11 12.49
C VAL A 166 -34.31 4.71 11.88
N LEU A 167 -35.00 3.73 12.47
CA LEU A 167 -35.09 2.37 11.95
C LEU A 167 -35.81 2.31 10.60
N SER A 168 -36.83 3.15 10.38
CA SER A 168 -37.49 3.24 9.08
C SER A 168 -36.54 3.78 8.01
N CYS A 169 -35.77 4.84 8.32
CA CYS A 169 -34.75 5.35 7.42
C CYS A 169 -33.65 4.31 7.15
N TRP A 170 -33.21 3.58 8.19
CA TRP A 170 -32.25 2.49 8.04
C TRP A 170 -32.78 1.37 7.15
N PHE A 171 -34.02 0.92 7.34
CA PHE A 171 -34.63 -0.12 6.52
C PHE A 171 -34.78 0.31 5.05
N VAL A 172 -35.08 1.60 4.81
CA VAL A 172 -35.10 2.15 3.45
C VAL A 172 -33.71 2.15 2.83
N VAL A 173 -32.66 2.58 3.56
CA VAL A 173 -31.28 2.49 3.08
C VAL A 173 -30.94 1.04 2.77
N TRP A 174 -31.07 0.13 3.73
CA TRP A 174 -30.76 -1.30 3.59
C TRP A 174 -31.49 -1.94 2.39
N GLY A 175 -32.78 -1.70 2.24
CA GLY A 175 -33.57 -2.22 1.12
C GLY A 175 -33.13 -1.64 -0.23
N VAL A 176 -32.86 -0.34 -0.30
CA VAL A 176 -32.38 0.30 -1.54
C VAL A 176 -30.95 -0.13 -1.87
N THR A 177 -30.06 -0.32 -0.88
CA THR A 177 -28.73 -0.88 -1.08
C THR A 177 -28.81 -2.29 -1.67
N GLY A 178 -29.63 -3.17 -1.08
CA GLY A 178 -29.79 -4.54 -1.55
C GLY A 178 -30.34 -4.60 -2.98
N ILE A 179 -31.35 -3.79 -3.29
CA ILE A 179 -31.88 -3.69 -4.66
C ILE A 179 -30.82 -3.11 -5.61
N GLY A 180 -30.15 -2.02 -5.22
CA GLY A 180 -29.13 -1.34 -6.02
C GLY A 180 -27.98 -2.26 -6.39
N LEU A 181 -27.49 -3.07 -5.45
CA LEU A 181 -26.48 -4.10 -5.70
C LEU A 181 -27.01 -5.20 -6.65
N SER A 182 -28.22 -5.70 -6.42
CA SER A 182 -28.80 -6.79 -7.22
C SER A 182 -29.05 -6.44 -8.69
N VAL A 183 -29.30 -5.15 -8.98
CA VAL A 183 -29.56 -4.65 -10.33
C VAL A 183 -28.35 -3.91 -10.94
N GLY A 184 -27.20 -3.96 -10.28
CA GLY A 184 -25.95 -3.38 -10.79
C GLY A 184 -25.90 -1.84 -10.82
N VAL A 185 -26.68 -1.15 -9.98
CA VAL A 185 -26.57 0.32 -9.82
C VAL A 185 -25.26 0.69 -9.12
N PHE A 186 -24.78 -0.18 -8.24
CA PHE A 186 -23.51 -0.07 -7.54
C PHE A 186 -22.85 -1.44 -7.46
N ALA A 187 -21.52 -1.46 -7.40
CA ALA A 187 -20.77 -2.65 -7.01
C ALA A 187 -20.41 -2.61 -5.51
N ARG A 188 -20.18 -3.77 -4.89
CA ARG A 188 -19.82 -3.86 -3.46
C ARG A 188 -18.30 -3.81 -3.24
N ASN A 189 -17.56 -4.48 -4.09
CA ASN A 189 -16.10 -4.40 -4.17
C ASN A 189 -15.75 -3.70 -5.49
N PHE A 190 -14.64 -2.97 -5.50
CA PHE A 190 -14.14 -2.28 -6.69
C PHE A 190 -12.63 -2.41 -6.69
N GLY A 191 -12.04 -2.90 -7.78
CA GLY A 191 -10.59 -2.83 -7.95
C GLY A 191 -10.14 -1.37 -8.17
N ASN A 192 -10.77 -0.67 -9.11
CA ASN A 192 -10.46 0.74 -9.35
C ASN A 192 -11.32 1.69 -8.49
N ILE A 193 -10.76 2.12 -7.36
CA ILE A 193 -11.42 3.04 -6.41
C ILE A 193 -11.70 4.41 -7.05
N GLY A 194 -10.80 4.91 -7.92
CA GLY A 194 -10.98 6.19 -8.60
C GLY A 194 -12.26 6.19 -9.45
N ASN A 195 -12.37 5.23 -10.34
CA ASN A 195 -13.53 5.00 -11.20
C ASN A 195 -14.78 4.77 -10.37
N ALA A 196 -14.70 3.99 -9.29
CA ALA A 196 -15.85 3.74 -8.41
C ALA A 196 -16.41 5.04 -7.81
N TYR A 197 -15.57 5.96 -7.35
CA TYR A 197 -16.04 7.27 -6.84
C TYR A 197 -16.62 8.14 -7.97
N ASP A 198 -16.04 8.05 -9.17
CA ASP A 198 -16.54 8.81 -10.31
C ASP A 198 -17.88 8.27 -10.84
N GLU A 199 -18.14 6.97 -10.75
CA GLU A 199 -19.39 6.32 -11.15
C GLU A 199 -20.49 6.33 -10.08
N TYR A 200 -20.15 5.99 -8.83
CA TYR A 200 -21.12 5.76 -7.76
C TYR A 200 -21.26 6.93 -6.78
N GLY A 201 -20.31 7.87 -6.79
CA GLY A 201 -20.33 9.08 -5.96
C GLY A 201 -19.74 8.89 -4.57
N PHE A 202 -19.30 10.00 -3.98
CA PHE A 202 -18.55 10.03 -2.72
C PHE A 202 -19.32 9.40 -1.56
N ALA A 203 -20.60 9.75 -1.42
CA ALA A 203 -21.39 9.34 -0.26
C ALA A 203 -21.52 7.82 -0.16
N TYR A 204 -21.73 7.15 -1.29
CA TYR A 204 -21.81 5.68 -1.32
C TYR A 204 -20.45 5.06 -1.06
N CYS A 205 -19.43 5.41 -1.87
CA CYS A 205 -18.12 4.75 -1.78
C CYS A 205 -17.47 4.95 -0.42
N PHE A 206 -17.55 6.15 0.16
CA PHE A 206 -17.05 6.40 1.51
C PHE A 206 -17.80 5.56 2.55
N SER A 207 -19.14 5.51 2.49
CA SER A 207 -19.93 4.68 3.42
C SER A 207 -19.65 3.18 3.25
N ASN A 208 -19.44 2.73 2.01
CA ASN A 208 -19.14 1.34 1.71
C ASN A 208 -17.75 0.96 2.27
N SER A 209 -16.73 1.79 2.05
CA SER A 209 -15.39 1.58 2.62
C SER A 209 -15.37 1.61 4.16
N LEU A 210 -16.34 2.25 4.80
CA LEU A 210 -16.47 2.29 6.27
C LEU A 210 -17.08 1.01 6.83
N LEU A 211 -17.99 0.38 6.08
CA LEU A 211 -18.81 -0.74 6.54
C LEU A 211 -18.31 -2.09 6.01
N ASN A 212 -17.57 -2.10 4.91
CA ASN A 212 -17.03 -3.30 4.28
C ASN A 212 -15.51 -3.35 4.50
N SER A 213 -15.06 -4.33 5.28
CA SER A 213 -13.65 -4.62 5.53
C SER A 213 -13.45 -6.11 5.72
N GLY A 214 -12.31 -6.63 5.27
CA GLY A 214 -12.02 -8.04 5.12
C GLY A 214 -12.74 -8.67 3.93
N ILE A 215 -12.56 -9.98 3.81
CA ILE A 215 -13.21 -10.79 2.76
C ILE A 215 -14.54 -11.30 3.32
N ASP A 216 -15.64 -11.03 2.62
CA ASP A 216 -16.94 -11.60 2.96
C ASP A 216 -16.91 -13.13 2.79
N LYS A 217 -17.55 -13.85 3.72
CA LYS A 217 -17.75 -15.30 3.62
C LYS A 217 -18.38 -15.68 2.28
N PRO A 218 -17.67 -16.44 1.41
CA PRO A 218 -18.25 -16.96 0.17
C PRO A 218 -19.46 -17.86 0.44
N LYS A 219 -20.41 -17.89 -0.49
CA LYS A 219 -21.70 -18.60 -0.28
C LYS A 219 -21.53 -20.12 -0.23
N ASP A 220 -20.58 -20.59 -0.99
CA ASP A 220 -20.15 -21.96 -1.23
C ASP A 220 -19.05 -22.41 -0.26
N TYR A 221 -18.52 -21.52 0.58
CA TYR A 221 -17.49 -21.88 1.56
C TYR A 221 -17.98 -22.95 2.56
N ASN A 222 -17.34 -24.10 2.51
CA ASN A 222 -17.43 -25.21 3.48
C ASN A 222 -16.23 -26.16 3.27
N GLU A 223 -16.05 -27.10 4.19
CA GLU A 223 -14.94 -28.07 4.18
C GLU A 223 -14.86 -28.90 2.89
N ASP A 224 -16.00 -29.27 2.28
CA ASP A 224 -16.02 -30.05 1.04
C ASP A 224 -15.50 -29.23 -0.15
N THR A 225 -15.86 -27.94 -0.24
CA THR A 225 -15.36 -27.04 -1.30
C THR A 225 -13.84 -26.89 -1.23
N ILE A 226 -13.27 -26.75 -0.02
CA ILE A 226 -11.81 -26.70 0.16
C ILE A 226 -11.16 -28.01 -0.27
N LYS A 227 -11.73 -29.16 0.09
CA LYS A 227 -11.25 -30.48 -0.35
C LYS A 227 -11.32 -30.64 -1.86
N GLU A 228 -12.37 -30.16 -2.51
CA GLU A 228 -12.51 -30.19 -3.97
C GLU A 228 -11.41 -29.37 -4.65
N ILE A 229 -11.11 -28.17 -4.14
CA ILE A 229 -9.99 -27.34 -4.61
C ILE A 229 -8.66 -28.10 -4.48
N LEU A 230 -8.38 -28.65 -3.30
CA LEU A 230 -7.14 -29.40 -3.05
C LEU A 230 -7.01 -30.64 -3.94
N GLN A 231 -8.09 -31.40 -4.14
CA GLN A 231 -8.10 -32.56 -5.03
C GLN A 231 -7.87 -32.17 -6.49
N LYS A 232 -8.45 -31.04 -6.94
CA LYS A 232 -8.24 -30.49 -8.29
C LYS A 232 -6.77 -30.14 -8.50
N ILE A 233 -6.12 -29.51 -7.51
CA ILE A 233 -4.68 -29.23 -7.53
C ILE A 233 -3.88 -30.54 -7.65
N GLU A 234 -4.10 -31.51 -6.75
CA GLU A 234 -3.37 -32.78 -6.74
C GLU A 234 -3.50 -33.55 -8.05
N GLN A 235 -4.71 -33.55 -8.65
CA GLN A 235 -4.96 -34.20 -9.93
C GLN A 235 -4.15 -33.54 -11.06
N LEU A 236 -4.23 -32.22 -11.19
CA LEU A 236 -3.56 -31.48 -12.26
C LEU A 236 -2.03 -31.48 -12.10
N GLU A 237 -1.51 -31.42 -10.87
CA GLU A 237 -0.08 -31.62 -10.60
C GLU A 237 0.40 -32.99 -11.10
N SER A 238 -0.42 -34.04 -10.91
CA SER A 238 -0.10 -35.40 -11.36
C SER A 238 -0.13 -35.51 -12.89
N GLU A 239 -1.12 -34.91 -13.55
CA GLU A 239 -1.22 -34.87 -15.02
C GLU A 239 -0.03 -34.15 -15.65
N ASN A 240 0.35 -32.97 -15.11
CA ASN A 240 1.47 -32.19 -15.59
C ASN A 240 2.83 -32.93 -15.43
N ALA A 241 2.98 -33.71 -14.36
CA ALA A 241 4.18 -34.52 -14.14
C ALA A 241 4.31 -35.70 -15.13
N GLU A 242 3.21 -36.27 -15.60
CA GLU A 242 3.18 -37.31 -16.64
C GLU A 242 3.50 -36.73 -18.04
N GLU A 243 3.08 -35.49 -18.31
CA GLU A 243 3.40 -34.78 -19.55
C GLU A 243 4.89 -34.35 -19.63
N THR A 244 5.45 -33.85 -18.53
CA THR A 244 6.89 -33.51 -18.51
C THR A 244 7.76 -34.75 -18.70
N THR A 245 7.40 -35.89 -18.09
CA THR A 245 8.17 -37.14 -18.24
C THR A 245 8.10 -37.73 -19.66
N THR A 246 7.10 -37.41 -20.46
CA THR A 246 7.03 -37.81 -21.88
C THR A 246 7.82 -36.86 -22.80
N GLU A 247 7.87 -35.56 -22.50
CA GLU A 247 8.66 -34.59 -23.30
C GLU A 247 10.18 -34.74 -23.10
N TYR A 248 10.65 -35.11 -21.90
CA TYR A 248 12.08 -35.40 -21.66
C TYR A 248 12.57 -36.67 -22.36
N VAL A 249 11.71 -37.64 -22.64
CA VAL A 249 12.09 -38.89 -23.34
C VAL A 249 12.22 -38.68 -24.85
N GLU A 250 11.52 -37.72 -25.45
CA GLU A 250 11.63 -37.44 -26.88
C GLU A 250 12.84 -36.57 -27.27
N LYS A 251 13.40 -35.76 -26.36
CA LYS A 251 14.58 -34.92 -26.63
C LYS A 251 15.94 -35.63 -26.46
N GLU A 252 15.99 -36.87 -25.94
CA GLU A 252 17.23 -37.64 -25.75
C GLU A 252 17.60 -38.63 -26.89
N THR A 253 16.92 -38.58 -28.04
CA THR A 253 17.28 -39.43 -29.20
C THR A 253 17.92 -38.64 -30.36
N ALA A 254 19.12 -38.10 -30.14
CA ALA A 254 20.08 -37.80 -31.21
C ALA A 254 21.52 -37.72 -30.67
N ASP A 255 22.25 -38.85 -30.80
CA ASP A 255 23.71 -39.03 -30.91
C ASP A 255 24.68 -38.20 -30.03
N GLU A 256 25.24 -38.81 -28.97
CA GLU A 256 26.63 -39.31 -28.90
C GLU A 256 26.99 -39.72 -27.44
N GLN A 257 27.54 -40.92 -27.25
CA GLN A 257 28.07 -41.43 -25.97
C GLN A 257 29.40 -40.75 -25.58
N PRO A 258 29.72 -40.62 -24.28
CA PRO A 258 30.51 -41.67 -23.61
C PRO A 258 30.14 -41.97 -22.15
N ASP A 259 30.62 -43.14 -21.71
CA ASP A 259 30.61 -43.71 -20.36
C ASP A 259 30.94 -42.73 -19.21
N VAL A 260 30.41 -43.03 -18.01
CA VAL A 260 31.11 -43.16 -16.70
C VAL A 260 30.23 -42.69 -15.51
N VAL A 261 30.01 -43.63 -14.58
CA VAL A 261 29.76 -43.50 -13.13
C VAL A 261 28.34 -43.13 -12.65
N GLN A 262 27.74 -44.12 -11.97
CA GLN A 262 26.75 -43.92 -10.90
C GLN A 262 27.32 -42.96 -9.84
N GLY A 263 26.97 -41.69 -9.94
CA GLY A 263 27.11 -40.68 -8.91
C GLY A 263 25.73 -40.11 -8.59
N ASN A 264 25.46 -39.92 -7.30
CA ASN A 264 24.27 -39.26 -6.78
C ASN A 264 23.87 -38.06 -7.66
N LYS A 265 22.59 -37.98 -8.07
CA LYS A 265 22.02 -36.72 -8.58
C LYS A 265 22.38 -35.61 -7.58
N PRO A 266 23.08 -34.53 -7.97
CA PRO A 266 23.26 -33.39 -7.07
C PRO A 266 21.87 -32.88 -6.67
N ALA A 267 21.71 -32.52 -5.40
CA ALA A 267 20.50 -31.84 -4.95
C ALA A 267 20.28 -30.59 -5.83
N LYS A 268 19.03 -30.33 -6.24
CA LYS A 268 18.69 -29.17 -7.08
C LYS A 268 19.17 -27.91 -6.36
N GLU A 269 20.14 -27.21 -6.96
CA GLU A 269 20.65 -25.94 -6.47
C GLU A 269 19.65 -24.85 -6.89
N TYR A 270 18.93 -24.29 -5.90
CA TYR A 270 17.96 -23.21 -6.11
C TYR A 270 18.69 -21.87 -5.99
N PRO A 271 18.33 -20.85 -6.78
CA PRO A 271 18.97 -19.55 -6.75
C PRO A 271 18.55 -18.71 -5.54
N ASN A 272 19.34 -17.69 -5.19
CA ASN A 272 18.82 -16.57 -4.41
C ASN A 272 17.68 -15.90 -5.18
N ILE A 273 16.67 -15.43 -4.45
CA ILE A 273 15.47 -14.82 -5.04
C ILE A 273 15.36 -13.40 -4.50
N ILE A 274 15.43 -12.42 -5.38
CA ILE A 274 15.36 -11.01 -5.03
C ILE A 274 14.16 -10.40 -5.73
N PHE A 275 13.25 -9.82 -4.97
CA PHE A 275 12.17 -8.98 -5.48
C PHE A 275 12.55 -7.53 -5.21
N LEU A 276 12.52 -6.70 -6.25
CA LEU A 276 12.82 -5.28 -6.18
C LEU A 276 11.60 -4.50 -6.68
N GLN A 277 10.84 -3.98 -5.72
CA GLN A 277 9.72 -3.09 -5.96
C GLN A 277 10.25 -1.67 -6.20
N LEU A 278 10.04 -1.17 -7.41
CA LEU A 278 10.47 0.14 -7.89
C LEU A 278 9.33 1.15 -7.73
N GLU A 279 9.44 1.99 -6.71
CA GLU A 279 8.39 2.92 -6.29
C GLU A 279 7.98 3.86 -7.42
N SER A 280 6.68 3.86 -7.75
CA SER A 280 6.08 4.67 -8.81
C SER A 280 6.75 4.51 -10.19
N LEU A 281 7.47 3.40 -10.44
CA LEU A 281 8.13 3.18 -11.71
C LEU A 281 7.13 2.80 -12.81
N PHE A 282 7.18 3.54 -13.89
CA PHE A 282 6.39 3.33 -15.11
C PHE A 282 7.27 3.65 -16.32
N ASP A 283 7.17 2.88 -17.41
CA ASP A 283 7.89 3.20 -18.65
C ASP A 283 7.23 4.39 -19.35
N PRO A 284 7.85 5.58 -19.34
CA PRO A 284 7.25 6.76 -19.91
C PRO A 284 7.03 6.65 -21.43
N GLN A 285 7.69 5.73 -22.13
CA GLN A 285 7.48 5.51 -23.57
C GLN A 285 6.11 4.94 -23.91
N LEU A 286 5.39 4.40 -22.91
CA LEU A 286 4.01 3.95 -23.10
C LEU A 286 3.03 5.14 -23.24
N LEU A 287 3.45 6.36 -22.93
CA LEU A 287 2.62 7.55 -23.17
C LEU A 287 2.59 7.92 -24.65
N LYS A 288 1.37 7.95 -25.21
CA LYS A 288 1.10 8.46 -26.55
C LYS A 288 1.43 9.95 -26.63
N ASP A 289 1.80 10.39 -27.83
CA ASP A 289 1.98 11.81 -28.15
C ASP A 289 2.99 12.58 -27.27
N VAL A 290 3.90 11.87 -26.59
CA VAL A 290 5.06 12.43 -25.86
C VAL A 290 6.36 12.11 -26.59
N LYS A 291 7.24 13.10 -26.69
CA LYS A 291 8.57 13.00 -27.29
C LYS A 291 9.64 13.29 -26.25
N TYR A 292 10.66 12.44 -26.23
CA TYR A 292 11.81 12.54 -25.35
C TYR A 292 13.06 12.94 -26.16
N ASN A 293 13.96 13.72 -25.56
CA ASN A 293 15.26 14.07 -26.18
C ASN A 293 16.40 13.08 -25.85
N GLY A 294 16.09 11.99 -25.15
CA GLY A 294 17.01 10.95 -24.71
C GLY A 294 16.24 9.68 -24.30
N VAL A 295 16.98 8.59 -24.04
CA VAL A 295 16.41 7.32 -23.58
C VAL A 295 16.25 7.38 -22.06
N VAL A 296 15.01 7.21 -21.56
CA VAL A 296 14.72 7.36 -20.12
C VAL A 296 15.17 6.13 -19.34
N LEU A 297 14.84 4.93 -19.81
CA LEU A 297 15.09 3.68 -19.08
C LEU A 297 15.98 2.71 -19.89
N PRO A 298 17.21 3.10 -20.28
CA PRO A 298 18.03 2.32 -21.21
C PRO A 298 18.38 0.91 -20.70
N THR A 299 18.50 0.70 -19.39
CA THR A 299 18.78 -0.61 -18.80
C THR A 299 17.53 -1.49 -18.80
N LEU A 300 16.40 -0.97 -18.34
CA LEU A 300 15.13 -1.70 -18.30
C LEU A 300 14.63 -2.05 -19.70
N GLU A 301 14.73 -1.13 -20.66
CA GLU A 301 14.42 -1.43 -22.08
C GLU A 301 15.23 -2.61 -22.61
N TRP A 302 16.53 -2.66 -22.27
CA TRP A 302 17.37 -3.80 -22.62
C TRP A 302 16.91 -5.07 -21.90
N LEU A 303 16.55 -4.98 -20.62
CA LEU A 303 16.06 -6.13 -19.87
C LEU A 303 14.75 -6.69 -20.47
N TYR A 304 13.76 -5.85 -20.75
CA TYR A 304 12.49 -6.26 -21.40
C TYR A 304 12.73 -6.94 -22.76
N ALA A 305 13.78 -6.53 -23.48
CA ALA A 305 14.13 -7.11 -24.77
C ALA A 305 14.81 -8.49 -24.70
N TYR A 306 15.43 -8.86 -23.58
CA TYR A 306 16.29 -10.06 -23.49
C TYR A 306 15.96 -11.01 -22.35
N TYR A 307 15.15 -10.61 -21.37
CA TYR A 307 14.76 -11.40 -20.22
C TYR A 307 13.24 -11.63 -20.18
N PRO A 308 12.75 -12.62 -19.39
CA PRO A 308 11.33 -12.80 -19.13
C PRO A 308 10.71 -11.51 -18.57
N SER A 309 9.59 -11.09 -19.13
CA SER A 309 8.96 -9.80 -18.80
C SER A 309 7.53 -9.70 -19.31
N GLY A 310 6.77 -8.75 -18.78
CA GLY A 310 5.43 -8.42 -19.30
C GLY A 310 4.80 -7.27 -18.56
N PHE A 311 3.51 -7.04 -18.82
CA PHE A 311 2.70 -6.13 -18.04
C PHE A 311 2.32 -6.75 -16.69
N LEU A 312 2.25 -5.90 -15.67
CA LEU A 312 1.81 -6.26 -14.33
C LEU A 312 0.57 -5.43 -13.99
N SER A 313 -0.57 -6.09 -13.85
CA SER A 313 -1.77 -5.47 -13.27
C SER A 313 -1.55 -5.32 -11.76
N VAL A 314 -1.70 -4.11 -11.24
CA VAL A 314 -1.48 -3.77 -9.83
C VAL A 314 -2.75 -3.18 -9.21
N PRO A 315 -2.99 -3.32 -7.90
CA PRO A 315 -4.26 -2.97 -7.27
C PRO A 315 -4.39 -1.46 -6.99
N SER A 316 -3.37 -0.65 -7.30
CA SER A 316 -3.27 0.73 -6.84
C SER A 316 -2.66 1.67 -7.89
N VAL A 317 -2.96 2.98 -7.76
CA VAL A 317 -2.45 4.07 -8.62
C VAL A 317 -2.11 5.28 -7.77
N GLY A 318 -0.94 5.89 -7.99
CA GLY A 318 -0.49 7.13 -7.35
C GLY A 318 -0.25 7.07 -5.83
N ALA A 319 -0.57 5.95 -5.19
CA ALA A 319 -0.25 5.56 -3.82
C ALA A 319 -0.68 4.10 -3.63
N GLY A 320 -0.30 3.51 -2.51
CA GLY A 320 -0.75 2.16 -2.16
C GLY A 320 0.31 1.08 -2.32
N THR A 321 1.59 1.46 -2.30
CA THR A 321 2.78 0.58 -2.26
C THR A 321 2.56 -0.70 -1.43
N ALA A 322 1.99 -0.59 -0.24
CA ALA A 322 1.73 -1.71 0.68
C ALA A 322 0.67 -2.72 0.17
N ASN A 323 -0.20 -2.31 -0.74
CA ASN A 323 -1.22 -3.18 -1.34
C ASN A 323 -0.63 -4.04 -2.45
N THR A 324 0.15 -3.46 -3.38
CA THR A 324 0.91 -4.25 -4.35
C THR A 324 1.90 -5.17 -3.65
N GLU A 325 2.55 -4.68 -2.58
CA GLU A 325 3.42 -5.47 -1.71
C GLU A 325 2.70 -6.67 -1.08
N PHE A 326 1.48 -6.45 -0.57
CA PHE A 326 0.65 -7.52 -0.03
C PHE A 326 0.33 -8.59 -1.08
N GLU A 327 -0.12 -8.20 -2.27
CA GLU A 327 -0.46 -9.15 -3.33
C GLU A 327 0.75 -9.97 -3.76
N VAL A 328 1.90 -9.33 -3.98
CA VAL A 328 3.12 -10.03 -4.40
C VAL A 328 3.62 -10.98 -3.30
N ILE A 329 3.61 -10.59 -2.03
CA ILE A 329 4.14 -11.45 -0.95
C ILE A 329 3.20 -12.60 -0.58
N SER A 330 1.89 -12.36 -0.58
CA SER A 330 0.89 -13.34 -0.12
C SER A 330 0.28 -14.18 -1.24
N GLY A 331 0.26 -13.67 -2.47
CA GLY A 331 -0.50 -14.22 -3.59
C GLY A 331 -2.02 -13.97 -3.49
N MET A 332 -2.48 -13.19 -2.51
CA MET A 332 -3.91 -12.93 -2.35
C MET A 332 -4.35 -11.72 -3.16
N ASN A 333 -5.53 -11.79 -3.75
CA ASN A 333 -6.17 -10.77 -4.55
C ASN A 333 -6.85 -9.71 -3.66
N LEU A 334 -6.42 -8.45 -3.80
CA LEU A 334 -6.97 -7.35 -3.02
C LEU A 334 -8.42 -7.00 -3.40
N ASP A 335 -8.88 -7.36 -4.61
CA ASP A 335 -10.25 -7.08 -5.07
C ASP A 335 -11.32 -7.78 -4.21
N ASP A 336 -10.94 -8.82 -3.48
CA ASP A 336 -11.82 -9.54 -2.56
C ASP A 336 -11.99 -8.85 -1.20
N PHE A 337 -11.09 -7.94 -0.84
CA PHE A 337 -11.12 -7.16 0.40
C PHE A 337 -12.10 -5.98 0.33
N GLY A 338 -12.24 -5.28 1.46
CA GLY A 338 -13.03 -4.05 1.52
C GLY A 338 -12.45 -2.96 0.61
N PRO A 339 -13.29 -2.07 0.04
CA PRO A 339 -12.82 -1.00 -0.83
C PRO A 339 -11.76 -0.08 -0.16
N GLY A 340 -10.59 0.01 -0.79
CA GLY A 340 -9.47 0.82 -0.30
C GLY A 340 -8.84 0.29 0.99
N GLU A 341 -9.06 -0.98 1.30
CA GLU A 341 -8.46 -1.63 2.45
C GLU A 341 -6.95 -1.77 2.29
N TYR A 342 -6.27 -1.70 3.43
CA TYR A 342 -4.86 -2.00 3.58
C TYR A 342 -4.78 -3.18 4.55
N PRO A 343 -4.56 -4.42 4.07
CA PRO A 343 -4.47 -5.61 4.93
C PRO A 343 -3.50 -5.44 6.10
N TYR A 344 -2.43 -4.66 5.89
CA TYR A 344 -1.43 -4.24 6.88
C TYR A 344 -2.04 -3.51 8.09
N LYS A 345 -3.21 -2.90 7.92
CA LYS A 345 -3.96 -2.14 8.94
C LYS A 345 -5.20 -2.86 9.43
N THR A 346 -5.48 -4.04 8.89
CA THR A 346 -6.66 -4.83 9.24
C THR A 346 -6.23 -6.21 9.73
N VAL A 347 -6.24 -7.23 8.88
CA VAL A 347 -6.01 -8.62 9.25
C VAL A 347 -4.55 -8.87 9.67
N LEU A 348 -3.58 -8.27 8.98
CA LEU A 348 -2.14 -8.43 9.25
C LEU A 348 -1.64 -7.58 10.42
N ALA A 349 -2.49 -6.72 10.99
CA ALA A 349 -2.13 -6.04 12.24
C ALA A 349 -2.08 -7.02 13.43
N HIS A 350 -2.71 -8.19 13.30
CA HIS A 350 -2.99 -9.09 14.42
C HIS A 350 -2.77 -10.58 14.14
N ASN A 351 -2.67 -11.00 12.87
CA ASN A 351 -2.62 -12.42 12.51
C ASN A 351 -1.47 -12.70 11.55
N ALA A 352 -0.82 -13.85 11.72
CA ALA A 352 0.10 -14.40 10.74
C ALA A 352 -0.68 -14.74 9.47
N CYS A 353 -0.02 -14.62 8.32
CA CYS A 353 -0.62 -14.85 7.02
C CYS A 353 0.29 -15.74 6.18
N ASP A 354 -0.34 -16.67 5.48
CA ASP A 354 0.34 -17.45 4.44
C ASP A 354 1.03 -16.50 3.45
N SER A 355 2.27 -16.83 3.10
CA SER A 355 3.13 -15.98 2.25
C SER A 355 4.37 -16.74 1.80
N ILE A 356 4.99 -16.22 0.75
CA ILE A 356 6.22 -16.81 0.19
C ILE A 356 7.34 -16.99 1.22
N CYS A 357 7.42 -16.12 2.24
CA CYS A 357 8.45 -16.25 3.25
C CYS A 357 8.31 -17.53 4.08
N TYR A 358 7.08 -17.93 4.44
CA TYR A 358 6.87 -19.21 5.13
C TYR A 358 7.13 -20.39 4.20
N ASP A 359 6.74 -20.27 2.94
CA ASP A 359 6.94 -21.32 1.94
C ASP A 359 8.42 -21.61 1.71
N LEU A 360 9.22 -20.57 1.48
CA LEU A 360 10.64 -20.69 1.16
C LEU A 360 11.48 -21.20 2.34
N LYS A 361 11.01 -21.08 3.57
CA LYS A 361 11.67 -21.71 4.74
C LYS A 361 11.75 -23.23 4.61
N ASN A 362 10.76 -23.86 3.98
CA ASN A 362 10.80 -25.30 3.70
C ASN A 362 11.89 -25.69 2.68
N TYR A 363 12.40 -24.70 1.93
CA TYR A 363 13.49 -24.84 0.97
C TYR A 363 14.84 -24.37 1.52
N GLY A 364 14.91 -24.01 2.81
CA GLY A 364 16.13 -23.58 3.48
C GLY A 364 16.52 -22.14 3.19
N TYR A 365 15.56 -21.27 2.86
CA TYR A 365 15.83 -19.85 2.66
C TYR A 365 15.79 -19.08 3.98
N THR A 366 16.69 -18.11 4.11
CA THR A 366 16.54 -16.97 5.03
C THR A 366 15.76 -15.87 4.33
N THR A 367 14.78 -15.27 5.02
CA THR A 367 13.87 -14.30 4.42
C THR A 367 14.14 -12.89 4.95
N ASN A 368 14.43 -11.96 4.05
CA ASN A 368 14.93 -10.63 4.38
C ASN A 368 14.10 -9.55 3.69
N ALA A 369 13.68 -8.53 4.43
CA ALA A 369 13.11 -7.32 3.85
C ALA A 369 14.11 -6.17 3.90
N ILE A 370 14.17 -5.35 2.87
CA ILE A 370 15.02 -4.15 2.79
C ILE A 370 14.17 -2.97 2.31
N HIS A 371 14.26 -1.83 2.99
CA HIS A 371 13.60 -0.60 2.57
C HIS A 371 14.45 0.62 2.92
N ASP A 372 14.71 1.48 1.95
CA ASP A 372 15.42 2.76 2.08
C ASP A 372 14.55 3.89 2.65
N ASN A 373 13.49 3.56 3.40
CA ASN A 373 12.65 4.51 4.12
C ASN A 373 12.34 4.02 5.55
N ASP A 374 11.64 4.86 6.32
CA ASP A 374 11.32 4.65 7.74
C ASP A 374 10.61 3.30 7.97
N GLY A 375 11.18 2.46 8.84
CA GLY A 375 10.70 1.09 9.08
C GLY A 375 9.31 1.01 9.72
N THR A 376 8.82 2.11 10.30
CA THR A 376 7.46 2.15 10.86
C THR A 376 6.42 2.51 9.81
N PHE A 377 6.83 3.02 8.64
CA PHE A 377 5.91 3.35 7.54
C PHE A 377 5.12 2.10 7.14
N TYR A 378 3.81 2.26 6.97
CA TYR A 378 2.85 1.14 6.84
C TYR A 378 2.88 0.07 7.95
N ASP A 379 3.51 0.31 9.10
CA ASP A 379 3.68 -0.65 10.21
C ASP A 379 4.49 -1.89 9.78
N ARG A 380 5.39 -1.75 8.79
CA ARG A 380 6.23 -2.85 8.29
C ARG A 380 7.03 -3.54 9.40
N HIS A 381 7.58 -2.79 10.36
CA HIS A 381 8.27 -3.34 11.53
C HIS A 381 7.44 -4.34 12.38
N THR A 382 6.11 -4.35 12.25
CA THR A 382 5.25 -5.36 12.88
C THR A 382 4.62 -6.32 11.87
N VAL A 383 4.26 -5.84 10.69
CA VAL A 383 3.56 -6.66 9.68
C VAL A 383 4.50 -7.68 9.04
N PHE A 384 5.78 -7.35 8.81
CA PHE A 384 6.73 -8.29 8.23
C PHE A 384 6.97 -9.53 9.10
N SER A 385 6.81 -9.39 10.43
CA SER A 385 6.79 -10.54 11.34
C SER A 385 5.60 -11.47 11.07
N GLN A 386 4.42 -10.92 10.75
CA GLN A 386 3.23 -11.72 10.42
C GLN A 386 3.36 -12.42 9.06
N LEU A 387 4.05 -11.78 8.11
CA LEU A 387 4.38 -12.31 6.79
C LEU A 387 5.64 -13.19 6.80
N GLY A 388 6.17 -13.57 7.96
CA GLY A 388 7.19 -14.61 8.03
C GLY A 388 8.62 -14.17 7.72
N PHE A 389 8.92 -12.87 7.60
CA PHE A 389 10.30 -12.40 7.41
C PHE A 389 11.17 -12.66 8.64
N ASP A 390 12.43 -13.02 8.43
CA ASP A 390 13.42 -13.20 9.50
C ASP A 390 14.11 -11.87 9.84
N THR A 391 14.42 -11.06 8.83
CA THR A 391 15.05 -9.74 9.03
C THR A 391 14.30 -8.62 8.30
N PHE A 392 14.39 -7.41 8.84
CA PHE A 392 13.96 -6.18 8.16
C PHE A 392 14.99 -5.05 8.34
N THR A 393 15.69 -4.71 7.26
CA THR A 393 16.63 -3.59 7.20
C THR A 393 15.95 -2.35 6.62
N SER A 394 15.50 -1.46 7.49
CA SER A 394 14.96 -0.15 7.10
C SER A 394 16.03 0.94 7.09
N ILE A 395 15.70 2.17 6.66
CA ILE A 395 16.65 3.31 6.59
C ILE A 395 17.37 3.57 7.92
N GLU A 396 16.72 3.25 9.04
CA GLU A 396 17.32 3.41 10.37
C GLU A 396 18.59 2.55 10.57
N TYR A 397 18.83 1.56 9.71
CA TYR A 397 19.97 0.64 9.77
C TYR A 397 20.98 0.87 8.62
N MET A 398 20.86 1.99 7.89
CA MET A 398 21.75 2.36 6.78
C MET A 398 22.57 3.62 7.14
N ASN A 399 23.78 3.72 6.60
CA ASN A 399 24.68 4.88 6.70
C ASN A 399 24.97 5.45 5.31
N ASP A 400 25.53 6.66 5.26
CA ASP A 400 25.93 7.33 4.01
C ASP A 400 24.78 7.49 3.00
N ILE A 401 23.58 7.77 3.50
CA ILE A 401 22.37 7.93 2.67
C ILE A 401 22.41 9.28 1.95
N GLU A 402 22.34 9.23 0.63
CA GLU A 402 22.08 10.41 -0.20
C GLU A 402 20.57 10.61 -0.37
N TYR A 403 20.15 11.86 -0.60
CA TYR A 403 18.74 12.22 -0.78
C TYR A 403 18.55 13.08 -2.03
N ASN A 404 17.44 12.89 -2.73
CA ASN A 404 17.03 13.74 -3.84
C ASN A 404 16.55 15.14 -3.36
N GLU A 405 16.21 16.01 -4.31
CA GLU A 405 15.85 17.42 -4.02
C GLU A 405 14.62 17.59 -3.12
N ILE A 406 13.76 16.56 -3.05
CA ILE A 406 12.53 16.56 -2.23
C ILE A 406 12.67 15.71 -0.96
N GLY A 407 13.86 15.15 -0.69
CA GLY A 407 14.19 14.48 0.56
C GLY A 407 13.89 12.98 0.62
N TRP A 408 13.65 12.32 -0.52
CA TRP A 408 13.61 10.85 -0.60
C TRP A 408 15.02 10.29 -0.77
N ALA A 409 15.26 9.11 -0.19
CA ALA A 409 16.57 8.45 -0.28
C ALA A 409 16.89 8.10 -1.73
N ASP A 410 18.18 8.14 -2.08
CA ASP A 410 18.68 7.61 -3.34
C ASP A 410 18.73 6.08 -3.28
N ASP A 411 18.12 5.41 -4.27
CA ASP A 411 17.95 3.95 -4.27
C ASP A 411 19.28 3.20 -4.34
N SER A 412 20.39 3.84 -4.76
CA SER A 412 21.71 3.20 -4.87
C SER A 412 22.20 2.60 -3.55
N ILE A 413 21.75 3.12 -2.40
CA ILE A 413 22.07 2.55 -1.09
C ILE A 413 21.64 1.08 -0.99
N LEU A 414 20.53 0.70 -1.65
CA LEU A 414 19.96 -0.65 -1.62
C LEU A 414 20.90 -1.69 -2.23
N THR A 415 21.73 -1.33 -3.22
CA THR A 415 22.73 -2.25 -3.81
C THR A 415 23.67 -2.78 -2.72
N SER A 416 24.18 -1.89 -1.87
CA SER A 416 25.09 -2.28 -0.79
C SER A 416 24.39 -3.22 0.19
N GLN A 417 23.14 -2.91 0.56
CA GLN A 417 22.38 -3.68 1.55
C GLN A 417 22.03 -5.08 1.04
N ILE A 418 21.61 -5.20 -0.22
CA ILE A 418 21.34 -6.51 -0.85
C ILE A 418 22.60 -7.37 -0.86
N ILE A 419 23.74 -6.80 -1.28
CA ILE A 419 25.01 -7.54 -1.35
C ILE A 419 25.50 -7.92 0.05
N GLU A 420 25.29 -7.08 1.06
CA GLU A 420 25.65 -7.41 2.44
C GLU A 420 24.82 -8.56 3.02
N VAL A 421 23.51 -8.61 2.74
CA VAL A 421 22.66 -9.75 3.11
C VAL A 421 23.18 -11.03 2.46
N LEU A 422 23.38 -11.03 1.14
CA LEU A 422 23.89 -12.20 0.40
C LEU A 422 25.24 -12.70 0.93
N ASN A 423 26.14 -11.80 1.32
CA ASN A 423 27.45 -12.18 1.88
C ASN A 423 27.40 -12.61 3.35
N SER A 424 26.28 -12.40 4.04
CA SER A 424 26.13 -12.68 5.47
C SER A 424 25.60 -14.08 5.79
N SER A 425 25.13 -14.79 4.77
CA SER A 425 24.52 -16.11 4.88
C SER A 425 25.29 -17.14 4.05
N GLU A 426 25.43 -18.37 4.56
CA GLU A 426 25.80 -19.53 3.73
C GLU A 426 24.55 -20.22 3.15
N ASP A 427 23.37 -19.87 3.66
CA ASP A 427 22.05 -20.33 3.21
C ASP A 427 21.53 -19.42 2.08
N ARG A 428 20.54 -19.91 1.32
CA ARG A 428 19.92 -19.15 0.23
C ARG A 428 19.11 -18.00 0.80
N ASP A 429 19.12 -16.85 0.12
CA ASP A 429 18.35 -15.69 0.55
C ASP A 429 17.14 -15.42 -0.33
N PHE A 430 16.03 -15.15 0.32
CA PHE A 430 14.91 -14.42 -0.25
C PHE A 430 15.01 -12.98 0.22
N ILE A 431 15.14 -12.03 -0.71
CA ILE A 431 15.29 -10.61 -0.39
C ILE A 431 14.16 -9.84 -1.05
N TYR A 432 13.26 -9.28 -0.25
CA TYR A 432 12.22 -8.39 -0.71
C TYR A 432 12.62 -6.94 -0.46
N THR A 433 12.91 -6.21 -1.53
CA THR A 433 13.45 -4.85 -1.50
C THR A 433 12.43 -3.84 -2.01
N ILE A 434 12.24 -2.77 -1.25
CA ILE A 434 11.32 -1.68 -1.58
C ILE A 434 12.13 -0.39 -1.67
N SER A 435 12.12 0.24 -2.84
CA SER A 435 12.72 1.55 -3.09
C SER A 435 11.80 2.71 -2.71
N VAL A 436 12.32 3.94 -2.67
CA VAL A 436 11.50 5.13 -2.37
C VAL A 436 11.80 6.32 -3.27
N GLN A 437 12.88 6.32 -4.06
CA GLN A 437 13.31 7.50 -4.81
C GLN A 437 12.25 8.05 -5.78
N GLY A 438 11.46 7.18 -6.41
CA GLY A 438 10.42 7.54 -7.38
C GLY A 438 9.16 8.19 -6.79
N HIS A 439 9.05 8.25 -5.47
CA HIS A 439 7.87 8.74 -4.75
C HIS A 439 7.59 10.25 -5.02
N GLY A 440 6.32 10.63 -5.20
CA GLY A 440 5.89 12.04 -5.35
C GLY A 440 6.12 12.90 -4.09
N ASP A 441 5.86 14.21 -4.01
CA ASP A 441 5.15 15.21 -4.84
C ASP A 441 6.06 15.89 -5.88
N TYR A 442 5.89 15.56 -7.16
CA TYR A 442 6.80 16.07 -8.20
C TYR A 442 6.71 17.61 -8.30
N PRO A 443 7.82 18.36 -8.18
CA PRO A 443 7.76 19.81 -8.04
C PRO A 443 7.19 20.52 -9.28
N VAL A 444 6.07 21.24 -9.10
CA VAL A 444 5.41 22.00 -10.17
C VAL A 444 6.26 23.15 -10.70
N ASP A 445 7.24 23.62 -9.93
CA ASP A 445 8.18 24.68 -10.26
C ASP A 445 9.62 24.16 -10.47
N TYR A 446 9.76 22.87 -10.79
CA TYR A 446 11.05 22.25 -11.06
C TYR A 446 11.82 23.02 -12.14
N LYS A 447 13.05 23.42 -11.79
CA LYS A 447 13.95 24.12 -12.70
C LYS A 447 14.70 23.10 -13.55
N ILE A 448 14.14 22.82 -14.73
CA ILE A 448 14.75 21.93 -15.73
C ILE A 448 16.20 22.33 -15.97
N LYS A 449 17.12 21.40 -15.72
CA LYS A 449 18.56 21.56 -15.89
C LYS A 449 18.95 21.29 -17.35
N ASP A 450 20.13 21.75 -17.73
CA ASP A 450 20.65 21.47 -19.08
C ASP A 450 20.99 19.99 -19.29
N THR A 451 21.31 19.29 -18.21
CA THR A 451 21.64 17.86 -18.18
C THR A 451 20.42 16.94 -18.18
N ASP A 452 19.22 17.48 -17.94
CA ASP A 452 18.02 16.67 -17.82
C ASP A 452 17.61 16.07 -19.16
N ILE A 453 17.11 14.83 -19.11
CA ILE A 453 16.26 14.29 -20.16
C ILE A 453 14.94 15.07 -20.12
N LYS A 454 14.49 15.55 -21.27
CA LYS A 454 13.33 16.44 -21.42
C LYS A 454 12.25 15.72 -22.20
N ALA A 455 11.01 15.91 -21.78
CA ALA A 455 9.83 15.45 -22.48
C ALA A 455 8.98 16.63 -22.96
N SER A 456 8.29 16.45 -24.08
CA SER A 456 7.30 17.41 -24.60
C SER A 456 6.20 16.67 -25.36
N GLY A 457 4.95 17.07 -25.20
CA GLY A 457 3.80 16.38 -25.79
C GLY A 457 2.48 16.99 -25.32
N GLU A 458 1.39 16.67 -26.02
CA GLU A 458 0.04 17.13 -25.67
C GLU A 458 -0.42 16.53 -24.33
N THR A 459 -0.21 15.23 -24.14
CA THR A 459 -0.53 14.49 -22.91
C THR A 459 0.04 15.13 -21.64
N ILE A 460 1.26 15.67 -21.72
CA ILE A 460 1.97 16.22 -20.55
C ILE A 460 1.92 17.76 -20.46
N GLU A 461 1.17 18.43 -21.35
CA GLU A 461 1.24 19.90 -21.52
C GLU A 461 1.01 20.67 -20.21
N THR A 462 0.14 20.16 -19.34
CA THR A 462 -0.24 20.78 -18.07
C THR A 462 0.72 20.48 -16.91
N TYR A 463 1.66 19.55 -17.09
CA TYR A 463 2.58 19.08 -16.04
C TYR A 463 4.01 18.77 -16.54
N VAL A 464 4.48 19.49 -17.57
CA VAL A 464 5.81 19.29 -18.19
C VAL A 464 6.98 19.34 -17.19
N GLN A 465 7.02 20.31 -16.28
CA GLN A 465 8.09 20.45 -15.29
C GLN A 465 8.14 19.29 -14.29
N PRO A 466 7.04 18.97 -13.56
CA PRO A 466 7.04 17.84 -12.65
C PRO A 466 7.22 16.50 -13.36
N PHE A 467 6.72 16.34 -14.59
CA PHE A 467 7.00 15.15 -15.40
C PHE A 467 8.48 15.03 -15.77
N THR A 468 9.11 16.14 -16.15
CA THR A 468 10.57 16.18 -16.42
C THR A 468 11.37 15.79 -15.18
N TYR A 469 10.98 16.25 -13.99
CA TYR A 469 11.59 15.81 -12.74
C TYR A 469 11.46 14.29 -12.57
N TYR A 470 10.23 13.76 -12.67
CA TYR A 470 9.93 12.34 -12.52
C TYR A 470 10.77 11.46 -13.45
N ILE A 471 10.81 11.75 -14.76
CA ILE A 471 11.57 10.91 -15.69
C ILE A 471 13.08 10.90 -15.42
N ASN A 472 13.63 11.97 -14.80
CA ASN A 472 15.04 11.98 -14.41
C ASN A 472 15.27 11.21 -13.09
N GLN A 473 14.28 11.13 -12.20
CA GLN A 473 14.32 10.20 -11.06
C GLN A 473 14.23 8.75 -11.54
N ALA A 474 13.32 8.44 -12.47
CA ALA A 474 13.22 7.12 -13.09
C ALA A 474 14.50 6.72 -13.83
N HIS A 475 15.16 7.69 -14.50
CA HIS A 475 16.47 7.46 -15.12
C HIS A 475 17.58 7.12 -14.11
N GLN A 476 17.55 7.72 -12.91
CA GLN A 476 18.47 7.37 -11.82
C GLN A 476 18.15 5.99 -11.26
N MET A 477 16.87 5.63 -11.13
CA MET A 477 16.46 4.26 -10.74
C MET A 477 16.95 3.21 -11.75
N ASP A 478 16.89 3.51 -13.05
CA ASP A 478 17.46 2.65 -14.11
C ASP A 478 18.98 2.47 -13.97
N ALA A 479 19.70 3.54 -13.60
CA ALA A 479 21.13 3.47 -13.32
C ALA A 479 21.46 2.63 -12.08
N PHE A 480 20.64 2.74 -11.02
CA PHE A 480 20.71 1.87 -9.84
C PHE A 480 20.50 0.39 -10.22
N VAL A 481 19.48 0.06 -11.03
CA VAL A 481 19.24 -1.31 -11.53
C VAL A 481 20.47 -1.86 -12.25
N LYS A 482 21.12 -1.03 -13.08
CA LYS A 482 22.36 -1.42 -13.77
C LYS A 482 23.51 -1.71 -12.79
N GLU A 483 23.65 -0.89 -11.75
CA GLU A 483 24.65 -1.09 -10.69
C GLU A 483 24.40 -2.41 -9.96
N LEU A 484 23.16 -2.65 -9.51
CA LEU A 484 22.75 -3.86 -8.80
C LEU A 484 23.04 -5.11 -9.62
N ILE A 485 22.64 -5.15 -10.89
CA ILE A 485 22.95 -6.29 -11.79
C ILE A 485 24.46 -6.48 -11.93
N GLY A 486 25.24 -5.39 -12.00
CA GLY A 486 26.70 -5.45 -12.01
C GLY A 486 27.27 -6.08 -10.74
N ALA A 487 26.73 -5.71 -9.58
CA ALA A 487 27.12 -6.25 -8.28
C ALA A 487 26.75 -7.73 -8.14
N LEU A 488 25.54 -8.14 -8.53
CA LEU A 488 25.10 -9.54 -8.53
C LEU A 488 25.93 -10.42 -9.46
N LYS A 489 26.27 -9.93 -10.66
CA LYS A 489 27.20 -10.62 -11.57
C LYS A 489 28.58 -10.83 -10.96
N LYS A 490 29.06 -9.87 -10.16
CA LYS A 490 30.34 -9.96 -9.46
C LYS A 490 30.28 -10.89 -8.25
N ASN A 491 29.13 -10.95 -7.55
CA ASN A 491 28.87 -11.89 -6.46
C ASN A 491 28.95 -13.34 -6.97
N GLY A 492 28.37 -13.61 -8.15
CA GLY A 492 28.56 -14.86 -8.89
C GLY A 492 27.66 -16.02 -8.42
N GLU A 493 26.87 -15.84 -7.37
CA GLU A 493 25.90 -16.83 -6.91
C GLU A 493 24.69 -16.94 -7.85
N PRO A 494 24.10 -18.15 -8.01
CA PRO A 494 22.85 -18.34 -8.73
C PRO A 494 21.77 -17.39 -8.17
N THR A 495 21.24 -16.50 -9.00
CA THR A 495 20.33 -15.42 -8.57
C THR A 495 19.25 -15.17 -9.62
N VAL A 496 18.03 -14.95 -9.12
CA VAL A 496 16.88 -14.41 -9.85
C VAL A 496 16.51 -13.07 -9.22
N LEU A 497 16.50 -12.00 -10.02
CA LEU A 497 16.10 -10.65 -9.64
C LEU A 497 14.83 -10.27 -10.41
N VAL A 498 13.72 -10.19 -9.69
CA VAL A 498 12.41 -9.76 -10.18
C VAL A 498 12.29 -8.26 -9.91
N MET A 499 12.07 -7.46 -10.94
CA MET A 499 11.92 -6.01 -10.84
C MET A 499 10.56 -5.61 -11.39
N TYR A 500 9.83 -4.76 -10.67
CA TYR A 500 8.52 -4.29 -11.12
C TYR A 500 8.17 -2.92 -10.53
N GLY A 501 7.33 -2.17 -11.24
CA GLY A 501 6.70 -0.96 -10.71
C GLY A 501 5.49 -1.31 -9.86
N ASP A 502 5.31 -0.69 -8.70
CA ASP A 502 4.20 -0.98 -7.80
C ASP A 502 2.89 -0.29 -8.17
N HIS A 503 2.98 0.89 -8.78
CA HIS A 503 1.88 1.64 -9.37
C HIS A 503 2.36 2.74 -10.31
N LEU A 504 1.44 3.29 -11.13
CA LEU A 504 1.73 4.49 -11.90
C LEU A 504 1.98 5.71 -10.99
N PRO A 505 2.84 6.66 -11.42
CA PRO A 505 3.04 7.92 -10.72
C PRO A 505 1.75 8.75 -10.68
N ALA A 506 1.65 9.64 -9.69
CA ALA A 506 0.50 10.52 -9.51
C ALA A 506 0.46 11.69 -10.53
N PHE A 507 0.25 11.36 -11.81
CA PHE A 507 -0.10 12.30 -12.88
C PHE A 507 -1.53 12.06 -13.36
N ASP A 508 -2.17 13.08 -13.95
CA ASP A 508 -3.49 12.98 -14.60
C ASP A 508 -3.38 12.23 -15.95
N ILE A 509 -2.85 11.00 -15.93
CA ILE A 509 -2.77 10.09 -17.08
C ILE A 509 -4.08 9.31 -17.18
N THR A 510 -4.60 9.17 -18.39
CA THR A 510 -5.79 8.36 -18.69
C THR A 510 -5.44 7.11 -19.47
N ASP A 511 -6.31 6.08 -19.39
CA ASP A 511 -6.14 4.84 -20.15
C ASP A 511 -6.01 5.08 -21.67
N GLU A 512 -6.70 6.11 -22.19
CA GLU A 512 -6.66 6.46 -23.62
C GLU A 512 -5.30 7.00 -24.06
N GLU A 513 -4.50 7.54 -23.14
CA GLU A 513 -3.17 8.11 -23.39
C GLU A 513 -2.06 7.05 -23.32
N LEU A 514 -2.37 5.81 -22.96
CA LEU A 514 -1.41 4.71 -22.87
C LEU A 514 -1.44 3.81 -24.12
N SER A 515 -0.28 3.46 -24.66
CA SER A 515 -0.13 2.57 -25.83
C SER A 515 -0.25 1.08 -25.48
N GLY A 516 -0.27 0.72 -24.20
CA GLY A 516 -0.48 -0.62 -23.67
C GLY A 516 -0.95 -0.55 -22.21
N GLY A 517 -1.66 -1.58 -21.75
CA GLY A 517 -2.24 -1.62 -20.41
C GLY A 517 -3.31 -0.55 -20.16
N ASN A 518 -3.54 -0.27 -18.88
CA ASN A 518 -4.36 0.85 -18.39
C ASN A 518 -3.64 1.53 -17.21
N THR A 519 -4.30 2.48 -16.55
CA THR A 519 -3.72 3.22 -15.42
C THR A 519 -3.28 2.36 -14.22
N TYR A 520 -3.75 1.11 -14.14
CA TYR A 520 -3.42 0.09 -13.14
C TYR A 520 -2.43 -0.96 -13.68
N THR A 521 -1.73 -0.64 -14.76
CA THR A 521 -0.78 -1.57 -15.40
C THR A 521 0.63 -0.99 -15.40
N THR A 522 1.55 -1.62 -14.67
CA THR A 522 3.00 -1.37 -14.73
C THR A 522 3.68 -2.48 -15.55
N GLN A 523 5.00 -2.60 -15.46
CA GLN A 523 5.76 -3.66 -16.10
C GLN A 523 6.65 -4.38 -15.09
N TYR A 524 6.93 -5.65 -15.36
CA TYR A 524 7.90 -6.44 -14.62
C TYR A 524 8.95 -7.07 -15.55
N VAL A 525 10.12 -7.39 -14.99
CA VAL A 525 11.18 -8.13 -15.69
C VAL A 525 12.02 -8.96 -14.72
N ILE A 526 12.44 -10.14 -15.17
CA ILE A 526 13.12 -11.13 -14.36
C ILE A 526 14.56 -11.32 -14.88
N TRP A 527 15.48 -10.53 -14.35
CA TRP A 527 16.91 -10.76 -14.60
C TRP A 527 17.36 -12.04 -13.90
N ASN A 528 18.21 -12.83 -14.54
CA ASN A 528 18.81 -14.01 -13.91
C ASN A 528 20.18 -14.34 -14.50
N ASN A 529 20.99 -15.06 -13.74
CA ASN A 529 22.28 -15.63 -14.20
C ASN A 529 22.28 -17.16 -14.27
N ILE A 530 21.10 -17.78 -14.20
CA ILE A 530 20.91 -19.25 -14.24
C ILE A 530 20.38 -19.76 -15.59
N GLY A 531 20.09 -18.86 -16.53
CA GLY A 531 19.69 -19.22 -17.89
C GLY A 531 18.22 -19.63 -18.01
N LEU A 532 17.31 -18.96 -17.29
CA LEU A 532 15.87 -19.17 -17.44
C LEU A 532 15.42 -18.91 -18.88
N ALA A 533 14.44 -19.69 -19.34
CA ALA A 533 13.81 -19.49 -20.64
C ALA A 533 13.14 -18.11 -20.68
N ARG A 534 13.27 -17.41 -21.81
CA ARG A 534 12.59 -16.14 -22.02
C ARG A 534 11.13 -16.40 -22.37
N GLU A 535 10.27 -16.20 -21.40
CA GLU A 535 8.82 -16.23 -21.55
C GLU A 535 8.27 -14.86 -21.18
N ASN A 536 7.45 -14.29 -22.06
CA ASN A 536 6.79 -13.03 -21.80
C ASN A 536 5.32 -13.30 -21.55
N GLU A 537 4.80 -12.80 -20.44
CA GLU A 537 3.44 -13.05 -19.99
C GLU A 537 2.90 -11.80 -19.28
N ASP A 538 1.66 -11.43 -19.54
CA ASP A 538 1.00 -10.37 -18.78
C ASP A 538 0.26 -11.03 -17.60
N ILE A 539 0.47 -10.53 -16.38
CA ILE A 539 0.01 -11.19 -15.15
C ILE A 539 -0.50 -10.17 -14.12
N GLU A 540 -1.27 -10.67 -13.16
CA GLU A 540 -1.69 -9.91 -11.98
C GLU A 540 -0.60 -9.93 -10.90
N ALA A 541 -0.50 -8.88 -10.08
CA ALA A 541 0.51 -8.78 -9.03
C ALA A 541 0.43 -9.93 -8.02
N PHE A 542 -0.76 -10.42 -7.71
CA PHE A 542 -0.96 -11.61 -6.87
C PHE A 542 -0.48 -12.93 -7.52
N GLN A 543 -0.21 -12.95 -8.83
CA GLN A 543 0.33 -14.14 -9.53
C GLN A 543 1.86 -14.12 -9.67
N LEU A 544 2.49 -12.94 -9.59
CA LEU A 544 3.91 -12.73 -9.93
C LEU A 544 4.85 -13.68 -9.19
N THR A 545 4.61 -13.86 -7.90
CA THR A 545 5.46 -14.70 -7.08
C THR A 545 5.39 -16.17 -7.48
N SER A 546 4.19 -16.71 -7.67
CA SER A 546 4.01 -18.10 -8.11
C SER A 546 4.55 -18.34 -9.52
N HIS A 547 4.38 -17.37 -10.42
CA HIS A 547 4.99 -17.41 -11.75
C HIS A 547 6.52 -17.54 -11.65
N VAL A 548 7.18 -16.77 -10.79
CA VAL A 548 8.63 -16.86 -10.56
C VAL A 548 9.03 -18.21 -9.95
N LEU A 549 8.27 -18.71 -8.97
CA LEU A 549 8.54 -20.01 -8.33
C LEU A 549 8.43 -21.18 -9.32
N ASP A 550 7.47 -21.13 -10.25
CA ASP A 550 7.33 -22.13 -11.32
C ASP A 550 8.55 -22.16 -12.23
N MET A 551 9.06 -21.00 -12.63
CA MET A 551 10.24 -20.88 -13.51
C MET A 551 11.49 -21.51 -12.91
N ILE A 552 11.62 -21.49 -11.58
CA ILE A 552 12.75 -22.13 -10.86
C ILE A 552 12.38 -23.53 -10.32
N GLY A 553 11.15 -23.97 -10.53
CA GLY A 553 10.57 -25.24 -10.10
C GLY A 553 10.63 -25.44 -8.59
N ILE A 554 10.15 -24.44 -7.85
CA ILE A 554 9.82 -24.51 -6.42
C ILE A 554 8.30 -24.62 -6.30
N ASN A 555 7.82 -25.61 -5.56
CA ASN A 555 6.40 -25.73 -5.24
C ASN A 555 6.13 -24.94 -3.95
N GLY A 556 5.42 -23.82 -4.04
CA GLY A 556 5.08 -22.99 -2.88
C GLY A 556 3.97 -23.59 -1.99
N GLY A 557 3.34 -22.74 -1.19
CA GLY A 557 2.25 -23.05 -0.27
C GLY A 557 0.91 -23.22 -0.96
N ALA A 558 -0.17 -23.20 -0.19
CA ALA A 558 -1.51 -23.48 -0.72
C ALA A 558 -1.93 -22.50 -1.83
N ILE A 559 -1.75 -21.20 -1.57
CA ILE A 559 -2.05 -20.13 -2.54
C ILE A 559 -1.13 -20.26 -3.77
N SER A 560 0.17 -20.47 -3.56
CA SER A 560 1.09 -20.58 -4.69
C SER A 560 0.78 -21.77 -5.58
N LYS A 561 0.47 -22.94 -5.01
CA LYS A 561 0.07 -24.12 -5.78
C LYS A 561 -1.24 -23.89 -6.53
N TYR A 562 -2.18 -23.19 -5.91
CA TYR A 562 -3.42 -22.81 -6.57
C TYR A 562 -3.14 -21.99 -7.84
N HIS A 563 -2.30 -20.95 -7.75
CA HIS A 563 -1.89 -20.17 -8.92
C HIS A 563 -1.14 -20.99 -9.97
N SER A 564 -0.11 -21.74 -9.57
CA SER A 564 0.70 -22.57 -10.48
C SER A 564 -0.13 -23.55 -11.29
N THR A 565 -1.22 -24.05 -10.70
CA THR A 565 -2.06 -25.08 -11.31
C THR A 565 -3.21 -24.50 -12.13
N LEU A 566 -3.84 -23.42 -11.64
CA LEU A 566 -5.15 -22.98 -12.14
C LEU A 566 -5.14 -21.60 -12.81
N ARG A 567 -4.07 -20.80 -12.75
CA ARG A 567 -4.08 -19.44 -13.35
C ARG A 567 -4.34 -19.44 -14.86
N HIS A 568 -4.07 -20.55 -15.53
CA HIS A 568 -4.27 -20.76 -16.97
C HIS A 568 -5.53 -21.59 -17.29
N SER A 569 -6.45 -21.78 -16.33
CA SER A 569 -7.70 -22.49 -16.58
C SER A 569 -8.55 -21.77 -17.63
N GLU A 570 -9.34 -22.53 -18.40
CA GLU A 570 -10.25 -21.96 -19.40
C GLU A 570 -11.31 -21.03 -18.78
N ASP A 571 -11.73 -21.33 -17.55
CA ASP A 571 -12.64 -20.50 -16.76
C ASP A 571 -11.84 -19.69 -15.73
N TYR A 572 -11.58 -18.43 -16.05
CA TYR A 572 -10.85 -17.50 -15.19
C TYR A 572 -11.70 -17.02 -14.00
N ASP A 573 -13.02 -16.94 -14.17
CA ASP A 573 -13.94 -16.54 -13.10
C ASP A 573 -14.00 -17.63 -12.02
N GLU A 574 -14.04 -18.91 -12.41
CA GLU A 574 -13.94 -20.05 -11.47
C GLU A 574 -12.62 -20.03 -10.69
N TYR A 575 -11.51 -19.66 -11.36
CA TYR A 575 -10.21 -19.50 -10.71
C TYR A 575 -10.22 -18.38 -9.66
N LEU A 576 -10.82 -17.22 -9.96
CA LEU A 576 -10.94 -16.13 -8.97
C LEU A 576 -11.89 -16.48 -7.82
N GLU A 577 -13.02 -17.16 -8.11
CA GLU A 577 -13.95 -17.60 -7.06
C GLU A 577 -13.30 -18.62 -6.11
N GLY A 578 -12.54 -19.59 -6.64
CA GLY A 578 -11.81 -20.55 -5.82
C GLY A 578 -10.66 -19.92 -5.01
N LEU A 579 -9.95 -18.95 -5.60
CA LEU A 579 -8.94 -18.16 -4.88
C LEU A 579 -9.57 -17.44 -3.68
N ARG A 580 -10.69 -16.74 -3.88
CA ARG A 580 -11.42 -16.05 -2.82
C ARG A 580 -11.85 -16.99 -1.68
N VAL A 581 -12.30 -18.20 -2.01
CA VAL A 581 -12.66 -19.24 -1.03
C VAL A 581 -11.45 -19.63 -0.19
N LEU A 582 -10.30 -19.81 -0.83
CA LEU A 582 -9.04 -20.16 -0.18
C LEU A 582 -8.52 -19.03 0.72
N GLU A 583 -8.53 -17.79 0.23
CA GLU A 583 -8.16 -16.60 1.00
C GLU A 583 -9.03 -16.41 2.24
N TYR A 584 -10.35 -16.56 2.08
CA TYR A 584 -11.28 -16.49 3.19
C TYR A 584 -10.99 -17.57 4.23
N ASP A 585 -10.74 -18.82 3.82
CA ASP A 585 -10.40 -19.92 4.72
C ASP A 585 -9.18 -19.60 5.58
N ILE A 586 -8.09 -19.18 4.92
CA ILE A 586 -6.80 -18.89 5.53
C ILE A 586 -6.91 -17.73 6.53
N LEU A 587 -7.53 -16.62 6.13
CA LEU A 587 -7.57 -15.40 6.92
C LEU A 587 -8.68 -15.37 7.98
N TYR A 588 -9.85 -15.90 7.66
CA TYR A 588 -11.09 -15.68 8.43
C TYR A 588 -11.86 -16.95 8.79
N GLY A 589 -11.75 -18.00 7.99
CA GLY A 589 -12.56 -19.23 8.07
C GLY A 589 -12.09 -20.22 9.14
N ASP A 590 -12.27 -21.51 8.84
CA ASP A 590 -11.98 -22.64 9.71
C ASP A 590 -10.58 -23.23 9.46
N LYS A 591 -9.84 -22.75 8.44
CA LYS A 591 -8.47 -23.16 8.10
C LYS A 591 -8.44 -24.62 7.66
N ASP A 592 -9.49 -25.04 6.96
CA ASP A 592 -9.66 -26.40 6.46
C ASP A 592 -8.53 -26.79 5.50
N VAL A 593 -7.95 -25.82 4.76
CA VAL A 593 -6.77 -26.03 3.91
C VAL A 593 -5.58 -26.61 4.70
N TYR A 594 -5.51 -26.33 6.01
CA TYR A 594 -4.47 -26.79 6.92
C TYR A 594 -4.98 -27.80 7.95
N GLY A 595 -6.18 -28.36 7.77
CA GLY A 595 -6.77 -29.30 8.71
C GLY A 595 -7.25 -28.67 10.03
N GLY A 596 -7.57 -27.36 10.01
CA GLY A 596 -8.22 -26.64 11.12
C GLY A 596 -7.31 -25.69 11.91
N GLU A 597 -6.00 -25.70 11.66
CA GLU A 597 -5.04 -24.85 12.36
C GLU A 597 -4.06 -24.22 11.39
N LEU A 598 -3.83 -22.90 11.49
CA LEU A 598 -2.82 -22.22 10.69
C LEU A 598 -1.43 -22.73 11.12
N PRO A 599 -0.61 -23.28 10.20
CA PRO A 599 0.69 -23.83 10.55
C PRO A 599 1.74 -22.74 10.82
N TYR A 600 1.40 -21.49 10.54
CA TYR A 600 2.29 -20.34 10.62
C TYR A 600 2.06 -19.54 11.90
N SER A 601 3.15 -19.04 12.46
CA SER A 601 3.14 -18.11 13.59
C SER A 601 4.11 -16.98 13.30
N GLN A 602 3.80 -15.79 13.84
CA GLN A 602 4.63 -14.61 13.64
C GLN A 602 6.11 -14.90 13.99
N THR A 603 7.02 -14.43 13.15
CA THR A 603 8.45 -14.63 13.35
C THR A 603 9.01 -13.68 14.40
N ASN A 604 10.14 -14.04 14.98
CA ASN A 604 10.92 -13.09 15.78
C ASN A 604 11.74 -12.19 14.84
N LEU A 605 11.08 -11.19 14.26
CA LEU A 605 11.67 -10.29 13.27
C LEU A 605 12.89 -9.56 13.86
N GLN A 606 14.05 -9.76 13.25
CA GLN A 606 15.25 -9.00 13.57
C GLN A 606 15.28 -7.71 12.75
N MET A 607 15.24 -6.56 13.43
CA MET A 607 15.45 -5.28 12.76
C MET A 607 16.94 -5.06 12.47
N GLY A 608 17.26 -4.78 11.21
CA GLY A 608 18.60 -4.74 10.64
C GLY A 608 19.19 -6.13 10.43
N HIS A 609 19.70 -6.42 9.24
CA HIS A 609 20.42 -7.66 8.97
C HIS A 609 21.73 -7.76 9.78
N LYS A 610 22.34 -6.62 10.13
CA LYS A 610 23.44 -6.53 11.12
C LYS A 610 22.93 -5.98 12.46
N PRO A 611 23.08 -6.72 13.57
CA PRO A 611 22.63 -6.24 14.87
C PRO A 611 23.52 -5.10 15.39
N ILE A 612 22.91 -4.13 16.07
CA ILE A 612 23.66 -3.12 16.83
C ILE A 612 24.27 -3.73 18.10
N SER A 613 25.49 -3.34 18.44
CA SER A 613 26.18 -3.85 19.63
C SER A 613 27.06 -2.78 20.29
N ILE A 614 27.20 -2.83 21.62
CA ILE A 614 28.14 -1.98 22.37
C ILE A 614 29.42 -2.77 22.60
N LYS A 615 30.56 -2.20 22.20
CA LYS A 615 31.91 -2.74 22.49
C LYS A 615 32.50 -2.16 23.77
N SER A 616 32.40 -0.85 23.95
CA SER A 616 32.94 -0.18 25.14
C SER A 616 32.25 1.15 25.40
N VAL A 617 32.20 1.55 26.67
CA VAL A 617 31.75 2.87 27.11
C VAL A 617 32.83 3.49 27.97
N SER A 618 33.16 4.76 27.73
CA SER A 618 34.21 5.47 28.49
C SER A 618 33.84 6.92 28.75
N ASN A 619 34.08 7.40 29.97
CA ASN A 619 34.01 8.82 30.29
C ASN A 619 35.20 9.58 29.67
N ALA A 620 34.93 10.78 29.18
CA ALA A 620 35.94 11.75 28.75
C ALA A 620 35.49 13.15 29.20
N ASP A 621 36.20 13.72 30.18
CA ASP A 621 35.82 14.99 30.85
C ASP A 621 34.34 15.01 31.32
N ASN A 622 33.52 15.89 30.73
CA ASN A 622 32.09 16.09 31.04
C ASN A 622 31.16 15.44 29.99
N HIS A 623 31.66 14.45 29.25
CA HIS A 623 30.91 13.63 28.31
C HIS A 623 31.29 12.15 28.47
N PHE A 624 30.52 11.27 27.85
CA PHE A 624 30.94 9.87 27.66
C PHE A 624 30.76 9.45 26.20
N ILE A 625 31.57 8.46 25.81
CA ILE A 625 31.62 7.93 24.45
C ILE A 625 31.15 6.48 24.51
N VAL A 626 30.25 6.11 23.60
CA VAL A 626 29.83 4.72 23.35
C VAL A 626 30.44 4.29 22.03
N ILE A 627 31.28 3.25 22.07
CA ILE A 627 31.87 2.63 20.89
C ILE A 627 31.19 1.27 20.68
N GLY A 628 30.79 0.98 19.45
CA GLY A 628 30.03 -0.19 19.08
C GLY A 628 30.11 -0.54 17.61
N GLU A 629 29.11 -1.26 17.12
CA GLU A 629 28.97 -1.68 15.73
C GLU A 629 27.58 -1.32 15.19
N ASN A 630 27.53 -1.01 13.90
CA ASN A 630 26.30 -0.77 13.13
C ASN A 630 25.44 0.38 13.67
N PHE A 631 26.05 1.35 14.38
CA PHE A 631 25.35 2.57 14.76
C PHE A 631 25.17 3.47 13.54
N THR A 632 24.05 4.17 13.52
CA THR A 632 23.68 5.15 12.49
C THR A 632 23.19 6.43 13.13
N GLU A 633 22.80 7.43 12.33
CA GLU A 633 22.18 8.67 12.83
C GLU A 633 20.86 8.44 13.59
N PHE A 634 20.26 7.25 13.46
CA PHE A 634 19.04 6.84 14.16
C PHE A 634 19.31 6.07 15.47
N SER A 635 20.59 5.99 15.90
CA SER A 635 21.00 5.35 17.14
C SER A 635 20.99 6.35 18.31
N TYR A 636 20.24 6.03 19.36
CA TYR A 636 20.08 6.85 20.56
C TYR A 636 20.55 6.12 21.80
N VAL A 637 21.26 6.81 22.69
CA VAL A 637 21.71 6.26 23.97
C VAL A 637 20.61 6.40 25.02
N MET A 638 20.41 5.35 25.81
CA MET A 638 19.69 5.39 27.07
C MET A 638 20.64 5.15 28.24
N VAL A 639 20.50 5.94 29.30
CA VAL A 639 21.17 5.73 30.58
C VAL A 639 20.09 5.49 31.64
N ASN A 640 20.16 4.35 32.33
CA ASN A 640 19.19 3.96 33.37
C ASN A 640 17.73 4.03 32.88
N ASN A 641 17.48 3.56 31.66
CA ASN A 641 16.19 3.58 30.94
C ASN A 641 15.64 4.98 30.59
N GLU A 642 16.45 6.03 30.68
CA GLU A 642 16.09 7.37 30.22
C GLU A 642 16.92 7.74 28.98
N TYR A 643 16.26 8.28 27.95
CA TYR A 643 16.95 8.80 26.78
C TYR A 643 17.78 10.02 27.14
N VAL A 644 18.99 10.07 26.60
CA VAL A 644 19.91 11.20 26.75
C VAL A 644 20.21 11.82 25.39
N ASP A 645 20.53 13.11 25.37
CA ASP A 645 20.89 13.81 24.14
C ASP A 645 22.13 13.14 23.53
N THR A 646 21.92 12.47 22.39
CA THR A 646 22.91 11.64 21.72
C THR A 646 23.38 12.34 20.46
N ILE A 647 24.69 12.41 20.27
CA ILE A 647 25.32 12.94 19.06
C ILE A 647 25.94 11.75 18.32
N PHE A 648 25.46 11.52 17.10
CA PHE A 648 26.09 10.58 16.18
C PHE A 648 27.41 11.20 15.66
N SER A 649 28.53 10.53 15.91
CA SER A 649 29.86 11.03 15.53
C SER A 649 30.36 10.35 14.25
N SER A 650 30.24 9.02 14.19
CA SER A 650 30.59 8.20 13.02
C SER A 650 30.01 6.80 13.23
N ASP A 651 30.14 5.96 12.21
CA ASP A 651 29.84 4.53 12.28
C ASP A 651 30.49 3.90 13.53
N GLY A 652 29.63 3.40 14.42
CA GLY A 652 30.03 2.78 15.67
C GLY A 652 30.48 3.73 16.79
N VAL A 653 30.31 5.05 16.68
CA VAL A 653 30.68 6.01 17.73
C VAL A 653 29.54 6.99 18.03
N LEU A 654 29.06 6.97 19.27
CA LEU A 654 28.09 7.92 19.82
C LEU A 654 28.71 8.71 20.96
N LEU A 655 28.38 9.99 21.04
CA LEU A 655 28.81 10.91 22.09
C LEU A 655 27.59 11.40 22.87
N VAL A 656 27.71 11.45 24.20
CA VAL A 656 26.70 12.05 25.08
C VAL A 656 27.34 13.15 25.91
N ASP A 657 26.92 14.38 25.64
CA ASP A 657 27.46 15.57 26.30
C ASP A 657 26.74 15.87 27.62
N GLY A 658 27.48 16.38 28.60
CA GLY A 658 26.93 16.87 29.86
C GLY A 658 26.66 15.80 30.91
N ILE A 659 27.05 14.54 30.67
CA ILE A 659 26.86 13.42 31.58
C ILE A 659 28.20 12.72 31.84
N THR A 660 28.50 12.46 33.10
CA THR A 660 29.60 11.58 33.53
C THR A 660 28.98 10.34 34.18
N LEU A 661 29.26 9.17 33.61
CA LEU A 661 28.73 7.90 34.09
C LEU A 661 29.36 7.51 35.43
N LYS A 662 28.58 6.85 36.28
CA LYS A 662 29.00 6.27 37.56
C LYS A 662 29.00 4.75 37.45
N GLU A 663 29.86 4.12 38.25
CA GLU A 663 29.88 2.66 38.37
C GLU A 663 28.47 2.14 38.71
N GLY A 664 27.98 1.18 37.93
CA GLY A 664 26.64 0.62 38.04
C GLY A 664 25.57 1.27 37.15
N ASP A 665 25.86 2.38 36.46
CA ASP A 665 24.94 2.92 35.45
C ASP A 665 24.75 1.91 34.31
N SER A 666 23.50 1.78 33.85
CA SER A 666 23.13 0.90 32.74
C SER A 666 22.98 1.69 31.44
N ILE A 667 23.60 1.21 30.38
CA ILE A 667 23.64 1.84 29.06
C ILE A 667 23.06 0.89 28.03
N ALA A 668 22.22 1.42 27.14
CA ALA A 668 21.78 0.73 25.93
C ALA A 668 21.79 1.71 24.76
N VAL A 669 22.05 1.19 23.56
CA VAL A 669 21.82 1.92 22.32
C VAL A 669 20.53 1.40 21.69
N VAL A 670 19.66 2.32 21.30
CA VAL A 670 18.32 2.05 20.76
C VAL A 670 18.25 2.59 19.34
N GLN A 671 17.83 1.74 18.42
CA GLN A 671 17.45 2.18 17.09
C GLN A 671 15.99 2.64 17.11
N LYS A 672 15.72 3.83 16.56
CA LYS A 672 14.40 4.45 16.68
C LYS A 672 14.03 5.19 15.40
N GLY A 673 12.79 4.99 14.94
CA GLY A 673 12.25 5.73 13.80
C GLY A 673 12.09 7.22 14.09
N LYS A 674 11.86 8.03 13.05
CA LYS A 674 11.69 9.49 13.19
C LYS A 674 10.49 9.88 14.07
N ASP A 675 9.53 8.96 14.24
CA ASP A 675 8.36 9.12 15.10
C ASP A 675 8.58 8.77 16.58
N GLY A 676 9.79 8.33 16.93
CA GLY A 676 10.13 7.96 18.29
C GLY A 676 9.81 6.51 18.65
N ILE A 677 9.30 5.69 17.73
CA ILE A 677 9.07 4.26 17.97
C ILE A 677 10.41 3.54 17.99
N LYS A 678 10.65 2.79 19.07
CA LYS A 678 11.81 1.91 19.22
C LYS A 678 11.67 0.71 18.28
N LEU A 679 12.68 0.49 17.45
CA LEU A 679 12.77 -0.64 16.51
C LEU A 679 13.58 -1.79 17.10
N SER A 680 14.78 -1.51 17.62
CA SER A 680 15.60 -2.49 18.35
C SER A 680 16.46 -1.84 19.41
N SER A 681 17.16 -2.64 20.21
CA SER A 681 18.07 -2.16 21.25
C SER A 681 19.18 -3.18 21.47
N THR A 682 20.36 -2.68 21.80
CA THR A 682 21.46 -3.51 22.30
C THR A 682 21.06 -4.17 23.63
N SER A 683 21.80 -5.21 24.02
CA SER A 683 21.82 -5.64 25.42
C SER A 683 22.31 -4.51 26.34
N LEU A 684 21.94 -4.59 27.61
CA LEU A 684 22.38 -3.63 28.63
C LEU A 684 23.89 -3.78 28.89
N PHE A 685 24.63 -2.68 28.76
CA PHE A 685 26.02 -2.55 29.19
C PHE A 685 26.04 -1.90 30.59
N ILE A 686 26.76 -2.51 31.54
CA ILE A 686 26.92 -1.93 32.89
C ILE A 686 28.26 -1.22 32.95
N PHE A 687 28.25 0.07 33.31
CA PHE A 687 29.46 0.86 33.44
C PHE A 687 30.26 0.45 34.68
N HIS A 688 31.57 0.26 34.50
CA HIS A 688 32.51 -0.23 35.51
C HIS A 688 33.70 0.71 35.65
#